data_AF-A0A8K0RQ55-F1
#
_entry.id   AF-A0A8K0RQ55-F1
#
_cell.length_a   1.000
_cell.length_b   1.000
_cell.length_c   1.000
_cell.angle_alpha   90.00
_cell.angle_beta   90.00
_cell.angle_gamma   90.00
#
_symmetry.space_group_name_H-M   'P 1'
#
loop_
_entity.id
_entity.type
_entity.pdbx_description
1 polymer ?
#
loop_
_entity_poly.entity_id
_entity_poly.type
_entity_poly.pdbx_seq_one_letter_code
_entity_poly.pdbx_strand_id
1 'polypeptide(L)'
;MPATIEVASDLNIPVTTINTINAGVFVAQALSGLIWLPISTIIGRRSAYLAANIVLCLCAVGVAAAPNLPAFATLWILGGTTGPFFLVAGQTILADIFDPTARGTAVGFFLGSCVSANSIAPLIGSIIATFTSWRVIYGVEAGMSLFGLTLSFLFIPRASEVENPKLAQPTRPKTTKEILQTFNPKHVFCQFVYPKVILANIACGLLGFNQYGLLSSVRRVINPRFDLTSPLSSGLFYLAPGAGFLVGSTVGGKISDVVVKRYMRKRHGQRIPEDRLNSSLPSILLILPLGTLLYGWSVQKRLGGMPLPAISAFVEGFALMSSFSGLNTYAAEVRPAHRTAVITGKYVVQYSFGAMSVGGVVPMIDGIGVGWAFTVSKYTVVIFFRVGSILLRVFDMHLPHLLLVSASLGVAFAQGGSDPYVPVYTSCASDLKIRKASDRMMPDLEDYLKLANISGFDVSAYLKKLKEDDVPIVGLSVSGGGTQSGIGGLGIWQAYDARSAAAKAARTGGLTQILSYITGLSGGGAVTVSLLAANNFTTIDNIKKATNFSTSYAAGPDGNQTEFFNTIFENTGAKDEAGFPIPLATDNGTAFNLGDAPMPILCFAEVIPGKSPEIGKLMYPGLNRSKLFNLTAYEVTPFEFGSWLGGRVQAFIPTKYLGTSMSDGKPQNKSQCVEGFDKITLMQGTTTNAFTAWFIDLFYGIPVFAKRWLQERQQDDNPLVQLSMWSTYPNPFEDYNDDMKGVSELLLVDGSLTLESNPLRPLIIPDRKLDLIIVYEASSDAPNSWVNGTNLINTALSASEGNIPFPKIPDVNTIVAQNLSFQPTFFGCNASANTPLLLWLPNAPWSGYTNYSYTQTQFTNTQLDSALDNAFQIATYGNGSVDENWPACLACAAITGSLRRLDIDLPEQCDECFKRHCWNGSTSSRKATEADFDLGLRLDPGLSFEKWNESDWSKEEVGGSEGGDDSAGSRVGNHLIGLVVSIMAIVYLL
;
A
#
# COMPACT_ATOMS: atom_id res chain seq x y z
N MET A 1 -30.24 16.74 -10.75
CA MET A 1 -30.23 16.62 -9.27
C MET A 1 -31.60 16.74 -8.61
N PRO A 2 -32.41 17.81 -8.79
CA PRO A 2 -33.73 17.85 -8.16
C PRO A 2 -34.68 16.81 -8.78
N ALA A 3 -34.75 16.68 -10.11
CA ALA A 3 -35.70 15.79 -10.77
C ALA A 3 -35.24 14.33 -10.92
N THR A 4 -34.33 13.85 -10.08
CA THR A 4 -33.70 12.53 -10.28
C THR A 4 -34.70 11.37 -10.22
N ILE A 5 -35.71 11.44 -9.33
CA ILE A 5 -36.74 10.41 -9.18
C ILE A 5 -37.70 10.46 -10.36
N GLU A 6 -38.04 11.68 -10.79
CA GLU A 6 -38.96 11.97 -11.87
C GLU A 6 -38.40 11.51 -13.22
N VAL A 7 -37.08 11.71 -13.47
CA VAL A 7 -36.38 11.20 -14.66
C VAL A 7 -36.31 9.67 -14.64
N ALA A 8 -35.95 9.08 -13.49
CA ALA A 8 -35.86 7.64 -13.33
C ALA A 8 -37.21 6.95 -13.59
N SER A 9 -38.30 7.55 -13.11
CA SER A 9 -39.66 7.07 -13.33
C SER A 9 -40.10 7.20 -14.79
N ASP A 10 -39.83 8.34 -15.46
CA ASP A 10 -40.25 8.58 -16.85
C ASP A 10 -39.50 7.69 -17.85
N LEU A 11 -38.22 7.43 -17.60
CA LEU A 11 -37.38 6.56 -18.45
C LEU A 11 -37.42 5.08 -18.03
N ASN A 12 -38.19 4.74 -16.98
CA ASN A 12 -38.31 3.39 -16.41
C ASN A 12 -36.95 2.74 -16.06
N ILE A 13 -36.13 3.44 -15.29
CA ILE A 13 -34.78 3.02 -14.91
C ILE A 13 -34.53 3.22 -13.40
N PRO A 14 -33.56 2.50 -12.81
CA PRO A 14 -33.18 2.72 -11.42
C PRO A 14 -32.64 4.13 -11.15
N VAL A 15 -32.96 4.67 -9.98
CA VAL A 15 -32.44 5.97 -9.49
C VAL A 15 -30.90 5.98 -9.39
N THR A 16 -30.30 4.83 -9.09
CA THR A 16 -28.84 4.66 -9.03
C THR A 16 -28.18 4.96 -10.37
N THR A 17 -28.78 4.57 -11.49
CA THR A 17 -28.28 4.85 -12.84
C THR A 17 -28.19 6.36 -13.10
N ILE A 18 -29.18 7.13 -12.67
CA ILE A 18 -29.16 8.60 -12.81
C ILE A 18 -28.08 9.23 -11.91
N ASN A 19 -27.84 8.69 -10.72
CA ASN A 19 -26.74 9.16 -9.86
C ASN A 19 -25.36 8.90 -10.50
N THR A 20 -25.17 7.73 -11.13
CA THR A 20 -23.96 7.44 -11.90
C THR A 20 -23.78 8.39 -13.07
N ILE A 21 -24.84 8.70 -13.81
CA ILE A 21 -24.79 9.68 -14.89
C ILE A 21 -24.46 11.09 -14.36
N ASN A 22 -25.02 11.50 -13.22
CA ASN A 22 -24.65 12.77 -12.58
C ASN A 22 -23.15 12.80 -12.26
N ALA A 23 -22.58 11.73 -11.71
CA ALA A 23 -21.13 11.64 -11.47
C ALA A 23 -20.33 11.74 -12.78
N GLY A 24 -20.79 11.06 -13.85
CA GLY A 24 -20.20 11.17 -15.19
C GLY A 24 -20.21 12.59 -15.76
N VAL A 25 -21.28 13.37 -15.52
CA VAL A 25 -21.35 14.79 -15.90
C VAL A 25 -20.30 15.61 -15.15
N PHE A 26 -20.04 15.32 -13.88
CA PHE A 26 -18.98 16.00 -13.11
C PHE A 26 -17.57 15.63 -13.59
N VAL A 27 -17.36 14.39 -14.04
CA VAL A 27 -16.11 13.99 -14.71
C VAL A 27 -15.95 14.77 -16.02
N ALA A 28 -16.99 14.90 -16.82
CA ALA A 28 -16.97 15.72 -18.04
C ALA A 28 -16.68 17.20 -17.74
N GLN A 29 -17.23 17.72 -16.63
CA GLN A 29 -16.91 19.06 -16.13
C GLN A 29 -15.43 19.19 -15.76
N ALA A 30 -14.84 18.21 -15.07
CA ALA A 30 -13.41 18.21 -14.76
C ALA A 30 -12.53 18.29 -16.04
N LEU A 31 -12.96 17.64 -17.12
CA LEU A 31 -12.26 17.65 -18.41
C LEU A 31 -12.52 18.91 -19.26
N SER A 32 -13.49 19.73 -18.90
CA SER A 32 -13.93 20.90 -19.68
C SER A 32 -12.78 21.84 -20.05
N GLY A 33 -11.94 22.18 -19.07
CA GLY A 33 -10.81 23.07 -19.29
C GLY A 33 -9.72 22.48 -20.18
N LEU A 34 -9.60 21.15 -20.26
CA LEU A 34 -8.62 20.47 -21.13
C LEU A 34 -9.07 20.46 -22.60
N ILE A 35 -10.37 20.59 -22.85
CA ILE A 35 -10.95 20.63 -24.21
C ILE A 35 -10.97 22.07 -24.73
N TRP A 36 -11.55 22.98 -23.95
CA TRP A 36 -11.84 24.34 -24.42
C TRP A 36 -10.66 25.30 -24.31
N LEU A 37 -9.66 25.03 -23.47
CA LEU A 37 -8.45 25.83 -23.41
C LEU A 37 -7.63 25.73 -24.71
N PRO A 38 -7.31 24.53 -25.26
CA PRO A 38 -6.71 24.41 -26.59
C PRO A 38 -7.53 25.11 -27.69
N ILE A 39 -8.84 24.89 -27.71
CA ILE A 39 -9.74 25.53 -28.68
C ILE A 39 -9.63 27.06 -28.57
N SER A 40 -9.57 27.61 -27.36
CA SER A 40 -9.41 29.05 -27.13
C SER A 40 -8.12 29.64 -27.69
N THR A 41 -7.03 28.85 -27.75
CA THR A 41 -5.77 29.28 -28.36
C THR A 41 -5.80 29.20 -29.89
N ILE A 42 -6.58 28.28 -30.46
CA ILE A 42 -6.71 28.08 -31.92
C ILE A 42 -7.63 29.13 -32.54
N ILE A 43 -8.89 29.23 -32.07
CA ILE A 43 -9.92 30.09 -32.67
C ILE A 43 -10.12 31.43 -31.93
N GLY A 44 -9.39 31.62 -30.83
CA GLY A 44 -9.47 32.80 -29.97
C GLY A 44 -10.47 32.63 -28.82
N ARG A 45 -10.17 33.30 -27.70
CA ARG A 45 -10.92 33.21 -26.43
C ARG A 45 -12.42 33.49 -26.58
N ARG A 46 -12.82 34.57 -27.27
CA ARG A 46 -14.24 34.92 -27.49
C ARG A 46 -14.96 33.86 -28.31
N SER A 47 -14.36 33.40 -29.40
CA SER A 47 -14.96 32.38 -30.28
C SER A 47 -15.13 31.05 -29.56
N ALA A 48 -14.14 30.62 -28.77
CA ALA A 48 -14.23 29.42 -27.95
C ALA A 48 -15.31 29.52 -26.87
N TYR A 49 -15.46 30.69 -26.24
CA TYR A 49 -16.53 30.95 -25.27
C TYR A 49 -17.92 30.82 -25.91
N LEU A 50 -18.12 31.44 -27.08
CA LEU A 50 -19.38 31.34 -27.81
C LEU A 50 -19.66 29.91 -28.30
N ALA A 51 -18.65 29.22 -28.83
CA ALA A 51 -18.77 27.84 -29.28
C ALA A 51 -19.13 26.88 -28.14
N ALA A 52 -18.51 27.02 -26.96
CA ALA A 52 -18.85 26.23 -25.77
C ALA A 52 -20.30 26.45 -25.36
N ASN A 53 -20.79 27.69 -25.44
CA ASN A 53 -22.18 28.00 -25.10
C ASN A 53 -23.18 27.47 -26.15
N ILE A 54 -22.82 27.49 -27.44
CA ILE A 54 -23.61 26.85 -28.49
C ILE A 54 -23.73 25.34 -28.23
N VAL A 55 -22.62 24.67 -27.89
CA VAL A 55 -22.63 23.24 -27.55
C VAL A 55 -23.53 22.98 -26.34
N LEU A 56 -23.43 23.80 -25.29
CA LEU A 56 -24.30 23.69 -24.12
C LEU A 56 -25.78 23.84 -24.50
N CYS A 57 -26.14 24.84 -25.30
CA CYS A 57 -27.51 25.09 -25.75
C CYS A 57 -28.07 23.92 -26.56
N LEU A 58 -27.30 23.40 -27.53
CA LEU A 58 -27.71 22.26 -28.33
C LEU A 58 -27.87 20.98 -27.49
N CYS A 59 -26.96 20.75 -26.56
CA CYS A 59 -27.06 19.63 -25.63
C CYS A 59 -28.29 19.75 -24.73
N ALA A 60 -28.58 20.94 -24.18
CA ALA A 60 -29.75 21.17 -23.34
C ALA A 60 -31.07 20.94 -24.09
N VAL A 61 -31.19 21.42 -25.33
CA VAL A 61 -32.33 21.11 -26.21
C VAL A 61 -32.44 19.61 -26.46
N GLY A 62 -31.31 18.96 -26.76
CA GLY A 62 -31.25 17.53 -26.98
C GLY A 62 -31.66 16.69 -25.76
N VAL A 63 -31.23 17.08 -24.56
CA VAL A 63 -31.61 16.41 -23.30
C VAL A 63 -33.11 16.58 -23.04
N ALA A 64 -33.67 17.78 -23.27
CA ALA A 64 -35.11 18.02 -23.14
C ALA A 64 -35.94 17.12 -24.09
N ALA A 65 -35.43 16.88 -25.30
CA ALA A 65 -36.05 16.04 -26.32
C ALA A 65 -35.68 14.55 -26.26
N ALA A 66 -34.84 14.12 -25.30
CA ALA A 66 -34.26 12.78 -25.30
C ALA A 66 -35.33 11.68 -25.10
N PRO A 67 -35.47 10.70 -26.02
CA PRO A 67 -36.52 9.68 -25.92
C PRO A 67 -36.12 8.48 -25.04
N ASN A 68 -34.83 8.28 -24.78
CA ASN A 68 -34.30 7.12 -24.09
C ASN A 68 -33.05 7.47 -23.26
N LEU A 69 -32.64 6.53 -22.39
CA LEU A 69 -31.50 6.70 -21.50
C LEU A 69 -30.17 7.00 -22.23
N PRO A 70 -29.78 6.29 -23.32
CA PRO A 70 -28.53 6.60 -24.01
C PRO A 70 -28.48 8.02 -24.57
N ALA A 71 -29.57 8.50 -25.19
CA ALA A 71 -29.66 9.86 -25.70
C ALA A 71 -29.56 10.88 -24.55
N PHE A 72 -30.29 10.67 -23.46
CA PHE A 72 -30.26 11.51 -22.26
C PHE A 72 -28.84 11.59 -21.66
N ALA A 73 -28.21 10.43 -21.40
CA ALA A 73 -26.90 10.35 -20.78
C ALA A 73 -25.81 10.99 -21.66
N THR A 74 -25.80 10.67 -22.96
CA THR A 74 -24.77 11.16 -23.90
C THR A 74 -24.82 12.68 -24.03
N LEU A 75 -26.01 13.24 -24.28
CA LEU A 75 -26.18 14.68 -24.48
C LEU A 75 -25.91 15.45 -23.18
N TRP A 76 -26.28 14.89 -22.03
CA TRP A 76 -26.04 15.53 -20.75
C TRP A 76 -24.54 15.54 -20.36
N ILE A 77 -23.85 14.42 -20.56
CA ILE A 77 -22.39 14.33 -20.35
C ILE A 77 -21.65 15.25 -21.32
N LEU A 78 -22.06 15.29 -22.60
CA LEU A 78 -21.48 16.20 -23.58
C LEU A 78 -21.67 17.67 -23.19
N GLY A 79 -22.86 18.05 -22.72
CA GLY A 79 -23.11 19.39 -22.17
C GLY A 79 -22.21 19.71 -20.97
N GLY A 80 -21.94 18.72 -20.11
CA GLY A 80 -21.02 18.82 -18.98
C GLY A 80 -19.60 19.26 -19.34
N THR A 81 -19.14 18.99 -20.57
CA THR A 81 -17.80 19.40 -21.04
C THR A 81 -17.62 20.91 -21.21
N THR A 82 -18.66 21.73 -21.04
CA THR A 82 -18.62 23.18 -21.35
C THR A 82 -18.57 24.07 -20.11
N GLY A 83 -19.25 23.69 -19.01
CA GLY A 83 -19.53 24.58 -17.88
C GLY A 83 -18.29 25.22 -17.23
N PRO A 84 -17.32 24.42 -16.75
CA PRO A 84 -16.15 24.95 -16.05
C PRO A 84 -15.25 25.84 -16.90
N PHE A 85 -15.26 25.69 -18.22
CA PHE A 85 -14.54 26.59 -19.11
C PHE A 85 -15.02 28.05 -18.98
N PHE A 86 -16.32 28.29 -18.76
CA PHE A 86 -16.83 29.65 -18.53
C PHE A 86 -16.25 30.27 -17.25
N LEU A 87 -16.02 29.45 -16.22
CA LEU A 87 -15.39 29.88 -14.97
C LEU A 87 -13.90 30.19 -15.16
N VAL A 88 -13.19 29.35 -15.91
CA VAL A 88 -11.77 29.57 -16.27
C VAL A 88 -11.61 30.86 -17.09
N ALA A 89 -12.40 30.99 -18.16
CA ALA A 89 -12.34 32.14 -19.05
C ALA A 89 -12.74 33.44 -18.35
N GLY A 90 -13.83 33.41 -17.56
CA GLY A 90 -14.30 34.56 -16.80
C GLY A 90 -13.27 35.06 -15.77
N GLN A 91 -12.66 34.14 -15.02
CA GLN A 91 -11.59 34.52 -14.08
C GLN A 91 -10.35 35.06 -14.78
N THR A 92 -9.97 34.48 -15.91
CA THR A 92 -8.85 34.97 -16.72
C THR A 92 -9.11 36.41 -17.18
N ILE A 93 -10.31 36.69 -17.72
CA ILE A 93 -10.72 38.03 -18.16
C ILE A 93 -10.71 39.03 -17.01
N LEU A 94 -11.32 38.70 -15.87
CA LEU A 94 -11.33 39.59 -14.70
C LEU A 94 -9.93 39.91 -14.22
N ALA A 95 -9.05 38.92 -14.28
CA ALA A 95 -7.69 39.06 -13.82
C ALA A 95 -6.79 39.80 -14.84
N ASP A 96 -7.26 39.98 -16.08
CA ASP A 96 -6.66 40.85 -17.10
C ASP A 96 -7.15 42.32 -16.94
N ILE A 97 -8.39 42.53 -16.48
CA ILE A 97 -9.01 43.86 -16.34
C ILE A 97 -8.68 44.52 -15.00
N PHE A 98 -8.73 43.77 -13.90
CA PHE A 98 -8.60 44.33 -12.55
C PHE A 98 -7.19 44.20 -12.00
N ASP A 99 -6.73 45.30 -11.38
CA ASP A 99 -5.49 45.35 -10.64
C ASP A 99 -5.44 44.30 -9.52
N PRO A 100 -4.26 43.71 -9.25
CA PRO A 100 -4.13 42.72 -8.19
C PRO A 100 -4.53 43.19 -6.78
N THR A 101 -4.70 44.49 -6.51
CA THR A 101 -5.18 44.97 -5.19
C THR A 101 -6.70 45.10 -5.08
N ALA A 102 -7.43 44.98 -6.19
CA ALA A 102 -8.90 45.08 -6.25
C ALA A 102 -9.57 43.84 -6.89
N ARG A 103 -8.75 42.88 -7.33
CA ARG A 103 -9.20 41.70 -8.06
C ARG A 103 -10.03 40.74 -7.21
N GLY A 104 -9.77 40.62 -5.91
CA GLY A 104 -10.50 39.73 -5.02
C GLY A 104 -11.98 40.08 -4.95
N THR A 105 -12.31 41.38 -4.91
CA THR A 105 -13.69 41.87 -4.92
C THR A 105 -14.39 41.54 -6.23
N ALA A 106 -13.73 41.76 -7.38
CA ALA A 106 -14.28 41.44 -8.70
C ALA A 106 -14.52 39.94 -8.88
N VAL A 107 -13.53 39.11 -8.53
CA VAL A 107 -13.64 37.63 -8.54
C VAL A 107 -14.73 37.17 -7.56
N GLY A 108 -14.87 37.82 -6.41
CA GLY A 108 -15.90 37.55 -5.41
C GLY A 108 -17.32 37.79 -5.95
N PHE A 109 -17.58 38.88 -6.67
CA PHE A 109 -18.87 39.11 -7.31
C PHE A 109 -19.18 38.08 -8.41
N PHE A 110 -18.19 37.81 -9.27
CA PHE A 110 -18.33 36.82 -10.34
C PHE A 110 -18.64 35.43 -9.80
N LEU A 111 -17.81 34.93 -8.88
CA LEU A 111 -18.03 33.62 -8.25
C LEU A 111 -19.32 33.58 -7.43
N GLY A 112 -19.67 34.68 -6.77
CA GLY A 112 -20.92 34.80 -6.02
C GLY A 112 -22.10 34.52 -6.93
N SER A 113 -22.16 35.16 -8.09
CA SER A 113 -23.22 34.90 -9.07
C SER A 113 -23.20 33.48 -9.63
N CYS A 114 -22.04 32.99 -10.09
CA CYS A 114 -21.95 31.69 -10.77
C CYS A 114 -22.20 30.51 -9.83
N VAL A 115 -21.69 30.57 -8.59
CA VAL A 115 -21.78 29.45 -7.67
C VAL A 115 -23.13 29.41 -6.94
N SER A 116 -23.75 30.56 -6.70
CA SER A 116 -25.09 30.60 -6.12
C SER A 116 -26.16 30.05 -7.07
N ALA A 117 -25.88 30.05 -8.38
CA ALA A 117 -26.68 29.33 -9.35
C ALA A 117 -26.78 27.82 -9.03
N ASN A 118 -25.76 27.21 -8.42
CA ASN A 118 -25.81 25.79 -8.00
C ASN A 118 -26.83 25.51 -6.89
N SER A 119 -27.30 26.53 -6.18
CA SER A 119 -28.38 26.41 -5.18
C SER A 119 -29.72 26.91 -5.71
N ILE A 120 -29.73 27.95 -6.54
CA ILE A 120 -30.96 28.47 -7.17
C ILE A 120 -31.50 27.48 -8.21
N ALA A 121 -30.64 26.82 -8.98
CA ALA A 121 -31.07 25.89 -10.03
C ALA A 121 -31.82 24.67 -9.47
N PRO A 122 -31.39 24.00 -8.38
CA PRO A 122 -32.19 22.96 -7.73
C PRO A 122 -33.57 23.43 -7.23
N LEU A 123 -33.69 24.67 -6.75
CA LEU A 123 -34.98 25.25 -6.35
C LEU A 123 -35.91 25.42 -7.55
N ILE A 124 -35.44 26.10 -8.61
CA ILE A 124 -36.22 26.31 -9.84
C ILE A 124 -36.60 24.96 -10.45
N GLY A 125 -35.65 24.02 -10.54
CA GLY A 125 -35.91 22.67 -11.02
C GLY A 125 -36.91 21.90 -10.16
N SER A 126 -36.93 22.12 -8.84
CA SER A 126 -37.93 21.51 -7.95
C SER A 126 -39.32 22.12 -8.11
N ILE A 127 -39.43 23.43 -8.37
CA ILE A 127 -40.70 24.09 -8.72
C ILE A 127 -41.23 23.51 -10.04
N ILE A 128 -40.39 23.49 -11.08
CA ILE A 128 -40.75 22.98 -12.41
C ILE A 128 -41.17 21.51 -12.31
N ALA A 129 -40.40 20.65 -11.62
CA ALA A 129 -40.75 19.24 -11.43
C ALA A 129 -42.03 19.01 -10.62
N THR A 130 -42.46 19.98 -9.81
CA THR A 130 -43.72 19.88 -9.04
C THR A 130 -44.94 20.10 -9.95
N PHE A 131 -44.86 21.04 -10.89
CA PHE A 131 -46.01 21.46 -11.70
C PHE A 131 -45.97 20.96 -13.15
N THR A 132 -44.82 20.49 -13.63
CA THR A 132 -44.56 20.12 -15.04
C THR A 132 -43.55 18.96 -15.13
N SER A 133 -43.21 18.54 -16.35
CA SER A 133 -42.24 17.47 -16.61
C SER A 133 -40.79 17.91 -16.36
N TRP A 134 -39.93 16.96 -15.96
CA TRP A 134 -38.48 17.14 -15.84
C TRP A 134 -37.82 17.67 -17.13
N ARG A 135 -38.41 17.39 -18.31
CA ARG A 135 -37.94 17.86 -19.62
C ARG A 135 -37.93 19.38 -19.72
N VAL A 136 -38.88 20.04 -19.06
CA VAL A 136 -38.99 21.51 -19.05
C VAL A 136 -37.80 22.15 -18.33
N ILE A 137 -37.16 21.45 -17.38
CA ILE A 137 -35.96 21.94 -16.68
C ILE A 137 -34.84 22.19 -17.69
N TYR A 138 -34.59 21.21 -18.56
CA TYR A 138 -33.58 21.32 -19.62
C TYR A 138 -34.01 22.27 -20.74
N GLY A 139 -35.31 22.43 -20.99
CA GLY A 139 -35.84 23.47 -21.87
C GLY A 139 -35.57 24.89 -21.33
N VAL A 140 -35.74 25.10 -20.03
CA VAL A 140 -35.39 26.37 -19.36
C VAL A 140 -33.88 26.60 -19.39
N GLU A 141 -33.07 25.56 -19.15
CA GLU A 141 -31.61 25.61 -19.30
C GLU A 141 -31.20 26.01 -20.73
N ALA A 142 -31.83 25.43 -21.76
CA ALA A 142 -31.62 25.81 -23.15
C ALA A 142 -31.94 27.30 -23.38
N GLY A 143 -33.09 27.78 -22.91
CA GLY A 143 -33.46 29.19 -23.00
C GLY A 143 -32.47 30.13 -22.29
N MET A 144 -32.02 29.76 -21.09
CA MET A 144 -31.03 30.52 -20.33
C MET A 144 -29.65 30.53 -21.01
N SER A 145 -29.22 29.40 -21.57
CA SER A 145 -27.96 29.30 -22.32
C SER A 145 -28.00 30.14 -23.60
N LEU A 146 -29.12 30.15 -24.32
CA LEU A 146 -29.33 31.00 -25.49
C LEU A 146 -29.30 32.49 -25.13
N PHE A 147 -29.98 32.88 -24.05
CA PHE A 147 -29.91 34.26 -23.55
C PHE A 147 -28.48 34.63 -23.13
N GLY A 148 -27.78 33.73 -22.43
CA GLY A 148 -26.38 33.88 -22.08
C GLY A 148 -25.47 33.99 -23.30
N LEU A 149 -25.77 33.27 -24.40
CA LEU A 149 -25.05 33.34 -25.67
C LEU A 149 -25.23 34.71 -26.32
N THR A 150 -26.46 35.25 -26.33
CA THR A 150 -26.74 36.62 -26.82
C THR A 150 -25.97 37.67 -26.01
N LEU A 151 -26.02 37.61 -24.68
CA LEU A 151 -25.25 38.54 -23.83
C LEU A 151 -23.75 38.40 -24.03
N SER A 152 -23.24 37.16 -24.11
CA SER A 152 -21.82 36.90 -24.35
C SER A 152 -21.35 37.43 -25.69
N PHE A 153 -22.22 37.36 -26.71
CA PHE A 153 -21.93 37.92 -28.02
C PHE A 153 -21.82 39.46 -27.99
N LEU A 154 -22.69 40.13 -27.21
CA LEU A 154 -22.72 41.59 -27.11
C LEU A 154 -21.62 42.17 -26.21
N PHE A 155 -21.35 41.54 -25.06
CA PHE A 155 -20.57 42.15 -23.98
C PHE A 155 -19.17 41.57 -23.77
N ILE A 156 -18.83 40.39 -24.32
CA ILE A 156 -17.45 39.87 -24.21
C ILE A 156 -16.56 40.59 -25.22
N PRO A 157 -15.59 41.41 -24.76
CA PRO A 157 -14.78 42.23 -25.64
C PRO A 157 -13.90 41.38 -26.54
N ARG A 158 -13.62 41.87 -27.75
CA ARG A 158 -12.62 41.27 -28.62
C ARG A 158 -11.23 41.53 -28.03
N ALA A 159 -10.30 40.62 -28.30
CA ALA A 159 -8.94 40.75 -27.78
C ALA A 159 -8.20 41.99 -28.34
N SER A 160 -8.72 42.61 -29.40
CA SER A 160 -8.28 43.90 -29.98
C SER A 160 -8.77 45.14 -29.22
N GLU A 161 -9.72 44.99 -28.30
CA GLU A 161 -10.41 46.11 -27.62
C GLU A 161 -9.89 46.33 -26.18
N VAL A 162 -8.88 45.57 -25.73
CA VAL A 162 -8.32 45.67 -24.36
C VAL A 162 -7.07 46.55 -24.38
N GLU A 163 -7.08 47.62 -23.57
CA GLU A 163 -6.15 48.75 -23.56
C GLU A 163 -4.68 48.41 -23.19
N ASN A 164 -4.43 47.22 -22.64
CA ASN A 164 -3.09 46.70 -22.32
C ASN A 164 -2.84 45.30 -22.93
N PRO A 165 -2.31 45.21 -24.16
CA PRO A 165 -1.97 43.94 -24.81
C PRO A 165 -0.74 43.21 -24.22
N LYS A 166 -0.18 43.69 -23.10
CA LYS A 166 1.18 43.34 -22.64
C LYS A 166 1.34 41.95 -22.00
N LEU A 167 0.32 41.10 -21.96
CA LEU A 167 0.51 39.66 -21.72
C LEU A 167 0.18 38.89 -23.00
N ALA A 168 1.22 38.29 -23.57
CA ALA A 168 1.26 37.58 -24.85
C ALA A 168 -0.05 36.84 -25.17
N GLN A 169 -0.76 37.27 -26.21
CA GLN A 169 -1.63 36.32 -26.90
C GLN A 169 -0.72 35.21 -27.45
N PRO A 170 -0.97 33.93 -27.11
CA PRO A 170 -0.19 32.85 -27.68
C PRO A 170 -0.32 32.91 -29.21
N THR A 171 0.81 32.81 -29.90
CA THR A 171 0.87 32.76 -31.36
C THR A 171 -0.05 31.65 -31.84
N ARG A 172 -1.00 31.97 -32.72
CA ARG A 172 -1.94 30.97 -33.24
C ARG A 172 -1.15 29.88 -33.96
N PRO A 173 -1.42 28.59 -33.68
CA PRO A 173 -0.77 27.49 -34.39
C PRO A 173 -1.16 27.56 -35.87
N LYS A 174 -0.17 27.44 -36.76
CA LYS A 174 -0.36 27.50 -38.22
C LYS A 174 -0.31 26.12 -38.87
N THR A 175 0.33 25.14 -38.23
CA THR A 175 0.50 23.78 -38.76
C THR A 175 -0.36 22.76 -38.01
N THR A 176 -0.84 21.71 -38.70
CA THR A 176 -1.62 20.61 -38.09
C THR A 176 -0.93 19.96 -36.88
N LYS A 177 0.41 19.85 -36.92
CA LYS A 177 1.22 19.35 -35.80
C LYS A 177 1.16 20.27 -34.58
N GLU A 178 1.22 21.58 -34.78
CA GLU A 178 1.11 22.57 -33.70
C GLU A 178 -0.31 22.58 -33.09
N ILE A 179 -1.34 22.42 -33.94
CA ILE A 179 -2.74 22.27 -33.49
C ILE A 179 -2.86 21.04 -32.59
N LEU A 180 -2.34 19.88 -33.00
CA LEU A 180 -2.40 18.65 -32.20
C LEU A 180 -1.60 18.77 -30.89
N GLN A 181 -0.43 19.41 -30.92
CA GLN A 181 0.38 19.68 -29.73
C GLN A 181 -0.32 20.57 -28.71
N THR A 182 -1.22 21.45 -29.17
CA THR A 182 -1.99 22.35 -28.30
C THR A 182 -2.96 21.58 -27.39
N PHE A 183 -3.46 20.41 -27.83
CA PHE A 183 -4.32 19.53 -27.01
C PHE A 183 -3.56 18.69 -25.98
N ASN A 184 -2.23 18.79 -25.92
CA ASN A 184 -1.45 18.07 -24.92
C ASN A 184 -1.70 18.68 -23.52
N PRO A 185 -2.28 17.91 -22.57
CA PRO A 185 -2.64 18.43 -21.26
C PRO A 185 -1.43 18.65 -20.34
N LYS A 186 -0.22 18.25 -20.77
CA LYS A 186 1.04 18.42 -20.02
C LYS A 186 1.22 19.85 -19.51
N HIS A 187 0.84 20.87 -20.28
CA HIS A 187 0.99 22.27 -19.86
C HIS A 187 0.16 22.65 -18.62
N VAL A 188 -0.98 21.98 -18.39
CA VAL A 188 -1.83 22.12 -17.20
C VAL A 188 -1.24 21.32 -16.04
N PHE A 189 -0.95 20.04 -16.26
CA PHE A 189 -0.47 19.15 -15.19
C PHE A 189 0.95 19.48 -14.72
N CYS A 190 1.83 20.02 -15.58
CA CYS A 190 3.14 20.53 -15.17
C CYS A 190 3.06 21.67 -14.14
N GLN A 191 1.90 22.34 -13.99
CA GLN A 191 1.72 23.32 -12.92
C GLN A 191 1.63 22.67 -11.53
N PHE A 192 1.33 21.37 -11.46
CA PHE A 192 1.18 20.63 -10.18
C PHE A 192 2.53 20.29 -9.54
N VAL A 193 3.62 20.30 -10.33
CA VAL A 193 5.00 20.21 -9.83
C VAL A 193 5.30 21.32 -8.80
N TYR A 194 4.59 22.45 -8.86
CA TYR A 194 4.73 23.51 -7.88
C TYR A 194 3.86 23.20 -6.64
N PRO A 195 4.46 22.92 -5.47
CA PRO A 195 3.72 22.52 -4.27
C PRO A 195 2.64 23.53 -3.87
N LYS A 196 2.94 24.82 -4.06
CA LYS A 196 2.04 25.92 -3.75
C LYS A 196 0.75 25.94 -4.60
N VAL A 197 0.81 25.39 -5.82
CA VAL A 197 -0.32 25.31 -6.74
C VAL A 197 -1.15 24.07 -6.44
N ILE A 198 -0.52 22.90 -6.31
CA ILE A 198 -1.24 21.65 -6.04
C ILE A 198 -1.96 21.68 -4.68
N LEU A 199 -1.35 22.25 -3.64
CA LEU A 199 -1.99 22.40 -2.32
C LEU A 199 -3.25 23.28 -2.38
N ALA A 200 -3.20 24.40 -3.13
CA ALA A 200 -4.36 25.26 -3.33
C ALA A 200 -5.46 24.58 -4.16
N ASN A 201 -5.07 23.74 -5.13
CA ASN A 201 -6.01 22.97 -5.95
C ASN A 201 -6.69 21.87 -5.12
N ILE A 202 -5.96 21.14 -4.28
CA ILE A 202 -6.50 20.12 -3.37
C ILE A 202 -7.45 20.78 -2.36
N ALA A 203 -7.09 21.95 -1.81
CA ALA A 203 -8.00 22.70 -0.94
C ALA A 203 -9.30 23.07 -1.66
N CYS A 204 -9.24 23.50 -2.92
CA CYS A 204 -10.44 23.72 -3.73
C CYS A 204 -11.22 22.43 -4.02
N GLY A 205 -10.52 21.31 -4.21
CA GLY A 205 -11.06 19.95 -4.31
C GLY A 205 -11.95 19.61 -3.13
N LEU A 206 -11.40 19.69 -1.92
CA LEU A 206 -12.08 19.36 -0.68
C LEU A 206 -13.26 20.28 -0.38
N LEU A 207 -13.11 21.59 -0.62
CA LEU A 207 -14.24 22.52 -0.56
C LEU A 207 -15.32 22.16 -1.59
N GLY A 208 -14.92 21.69 -2.78
CA GLY A 208 -15.83 21.17 -3.80
C GLY A 208 -16.57 19.93 -3.32
N PHE A 209 -15.86 18.98 -2.69
CA PHE A 209 -16.46 17.77 -2.13
C PHE A 209 -17.54 18.11 -1.10
N ASN A 210 -17.23 19.02 -0.17
CA ASN A 210 -18.20 19.46 0.85
C ASN A 210 -19.38 20.22 0.21
N GLN A 211 -19.11 21.15 -0.72
CA GLN A 211 -20.14 21.90 -1.43
C GLN A 211 -21.13 20.98 -2.15
N TYR A 212 -20.62 20.06 -2.97
CA TYR A 212 -21.49 19.16 -3.75
C TYR A 212 -22.12 18.08 -2.87
N GLY A 213 -21.52 17.75 -1.72
CA GLY A 213 -22.10 16.85 -0.73
C GLY A 213 -23.31 17.47 -0.04
N LEU A 214 -23.19 18.74 0.35
CA LEU A 214 -24.31 19.53 0.87
C LEU A 214 -25.47 19.60 -0.11
N LEU A 215 -25.20 19.92 -1.39
CA LEU A 215 -26.25 20.12 -2.39
C LEU A 215 -26.86 18.83 -2.91
N SER A 216 -26.07 17.78 -3.16
CA SER A 216 -26.59 16.54 -3.75
C SER A 216 -27.41 15.69 -2.77
N SER A 217 -27.14 15.81 -1.47
CA SER A 217 -27.77 14.98 -0.44
C SER A 217 -29.09 15.52 0.11
N VAL A 218 -29.47 16.77 -0.20
CA VAL A 218 -30.64 17.46 0.43
C VAL A 218 -31.90 16.60 0.42
N ARG A 219 -32.33 16.07 -0.73
CA ARG A 219 -33.58 15.27 -0.79
C ARG A 219 -33.47 13.96 0.00
N ARG A 220 -32.31 13.29 -0.03
CA ARG A 220 -32.08 12.04 0.70
C ARG A 220 -32.03 12.26 2.21
N VAL A 221 -31.57 13.44 2.62
CA VAL A 221 -31.28 13.81 4.00
C VAL A 221 -32.48 14.48 4.67
N ILE A 222 -33.05 15.50 4.05
CA ILE A 222 -34.10 16.36 4.63
C ILE A 222 -35.49 15.72 4.49
N ASN A 223 -35.85 15.18 3.31
CA ASN A 223 -37.22 14.71 3.07
C ASN A 223 -37.71 13.66 4.06
N PRO A 224 -36.99 12.54 4.33
CA PRO A 224 -37.45 11.53 5.27
C PRO A 224 -37.38 11.96 6.75
N ARG A 225 -36.77 13.10 7.06
CA ARG A 225 -36.57 13.57 8.45
C ARG A 225 -37.55 14.66 8.86
N PHE A 226 -38.06 15.40 7.89
CA PHE A 226 -39.04 16.48 8.08
C PHE A 226 -40.36 16.20 7.35
N ASP A 227 -40.58 14.94 6.94
CA ASP A 227 -41.80 14.46 6.28
C ASP A 227 -42.20 15.31 5.05
N LEU A 228 -41.19 15.72 4.27
CA LEU A 228 -41.40 16.54 3.08
C LEU A 228 -41.80 15.65 1.90
N THR A 229 -43.05 15.74 1.49
CA THR A 229 -43.63 14.89 0.42
C THR A 229 -43.54 15.51 -0.97
N SER A 230 -43.40 16.84 -1.09
CA SER A 230 -43.37 17.52 -2.38
C SER A 230 -41.95 17.94 -2.80
N PRO A 231 -41.59 17.83 -4.10
CA PRO A 231 -40.34 18.36 -4.64
C PRO A 231 -40.11 19.83 -4.24
N LEU A 232 -41.15 20.68 -4.34
CA LEU A 232 -41.15 22.08 -3.94
C LEU A 232 -40.67 22.29 -2.49
N SER A 233 -41.25 21.55 -1.54
CA SER A 233 -40.92 21.71 -0.11
C SER A 233 -39.45 21.39 0.19
N SER A 234 -38.88 20.37 -0.46
CA SER A 234 -37.45 20.06 -0.38
C SER A 234 -36.58 21.10 -1.09
N GLY A 235 -37.08 21.67 -2.18
CA GLY A 235 -36.39 22.67 -3.00
C GLY A 235 -36.15 23.99 -2.24
N LEU A 236 -37.05 24.37 -1.34
CA LEU A 236 -36.92 25.58 -0.52
C LEU A 236 -35.67 25.56 0.38
N PHE A 237 -35.19 24.37 0.77
CA PHE A 237 -33.99 24.25 1.60
C PHE A 237 -32.75 24.85 0.93
N TYR A 238 -32.65 24.80 -0.41
CA TYR A 238 -31.50 25.33 -1.15
C TYR A 238 -31.36 26.86 -1.07
N LEU A 239 -32.40 27.58 -0.64
CA LEU A 239 -32.31 29.04 -0.44
C LEU A 239 -31.28 29.41 0.63
N ALA A 240 -31.19 28.64 1.71
CA ALA A 240 -30.28 28.94 2.81
C ALA A 240 -28.79 28.84 2.41
N PRO A 241 -28.28 27.70 1.87
CA PRO A 241 -26.91 27.63 1.39
C PRO A 241 -26.67 28.55 0.19
N GLY A 242 -27.67 28.79 -0.67
CA GLY A 242 -27.55 29.73 -1.79
C GLY A 242 -27.36 31.18 -1.36
N ALA A 243 -28.10 31.65 -0.35
CA ALA A 243 -27.89 32.97 0.25
C ALA A 243 -26.52 33.05 0.94
N GLY A 244 -26.11 31.97 1.61
CA GLY A 244 -24.75 31.83 2.15
C GLY A 244 -23.69 32.00 1.07
N PHE A 245 -23.84 31.32 -0.07
CA PHE A 245 -22.90 31.41 -1.20
C PHE A 245 -22.75 32.84 -1.74
N LEU A 246 -23.87 33.56 -1.94
CA LEU A 246 -23.86 34.96 -2.41
C LEU A 246 -23.13 35.88 -1.44
N VAL A 247 -23.51 35.84 -0.16
CA VAL A 247 -22.94 36.71 0.87
C VAL A 247 -21.48 36.35 1.12
N GLY A 248 -21.17 35.06 1.20
CA GLY A 248 -19.82 34.54 1.42
C GLY A 248 -18.84 34.98 0.34
N SER A 249 -19.23 34.89 -0.94
CA SER A 249 -18.32 35.26 -2.03
C SER A 249 -18.08 36.77 -2.12
N THR A 250 -19.13 37.57 -1.93
CA THR A 250 -19.03 39.03 -1.99
C THR A 250 -18.23 39.60 -0.82
N VAL A 251 -18.45 39.09 0.39
CA VAL A 251 -17.70 39.46 1.60
C VAL A 251 -16.27 38.92 1.53
N GLY A 252 -16.09 37.65 1.18
CA GLY A 252 -14.78 36.99 1.07
C GLY A 252 -13.85 37.67 0.07
N GLY A 253 -14.37 38.09 -1.09
CA GLY A 253 -13.62 38.86 -2.08
C GLY A 253 -13.11 40.20 -1.52
N LYS A 254 -13.97 40.96 -0.83
CA LYS A 254 -13.59 42.23 -0.18
C LYS A 254 -12.55 42.02 0.92
N ILE A 255 -12.73 41.01 1.77
CA ILE A 255 -11.76 40.67 2.82
C ILE A 255 -10.40 40.30 2.21
N SER A 256 -10.39 39.54 1.10
CA SER A 256 -9.15 39.20 0.39
C SER A 256 -8.34 40.43 -0.01
N ASP A 257 -9.00 41.44 -0.59
CA ASP A 257 -8.31 42.68 -0.99
C ASP A 257 -7.85 43.52 0.20
N VAL A 258 -8.64 43.60 1.28
CA VAL A 258 -8.25 44.29 2.51
C VAL A 258 -7.01 43.66 3.13
N VAL A 259 -6.98 42.32 3.18
CA VAL A 259 -5.87 41.56 3.75
C VAL A 259 -4.59 41.77 2.93
N VAL A 260 -4.65 41.68 1.60
CA VAL A 260 -3.49 41.96 0.73
C VAL A 260 -2.96 43.37 0.95
N LYS A 261 -3.84 44.39 0.95
CA LYS A 261 -3.44 45.78 1.22
C LYS A 261 -2.79 45.94 2.60
N ARG A 262 -3.28 45.21 3.61
CA ARG A 262 -2.72 45.22 4.97
C ARG A 262 -1.31 44.64 5.01
N TYR A 263 -1.07 43.49 4.38
CA TYR A 263 0.25 42.85 4.37
C TYR A 263 1.26 43.60 3.49
N MET A 264 0.82 44.19 2.38
CA MET A 264 1.66 45.09 1.58
C MET A 264 2.14 46.31 2.38
N ARG A 265 1.26 46.94 3.18
CA ARG A 265 1.66 48.05 4.07
C ARG A 265 2.71 47.63 5.10
N LYS A 266 2.58 46.42 5.65
CA LYS A 266 3.56 45.87 6.61
C LYS A 266 4.93 45.60 5.99
N ARG A 267 5.00 45.36 4.67
CA ARG A 267 6.23 45.07 3.92
C ARG A 267 6.66 46.21 3.00
N HIS A 268 6.38 47.46 3.37
CA HIS A 268 6.78 48.66 2.61
C HIS A 268 6.41 48.64 1.11
N GLY A 269 5.26 48.05 0.76
CA GLY A 269 4.74 47.99 -0.60
C GLY A 269 5.06 46.72 -1.38
N GLN A 270 5.85 45.78 -0.84
CA GLN A 270 6.10 44.49 -1.50
C GLN A 270 4.85 43.61 -1.51
N ARG A 271 4.47 43.10 -2.69
CA ARG A 271 3.28 42.27 -2.90
C ARG A 271 3.65 40.80 -3.05
N ILE A 272 3.02 39.94 -2.25
CA ILE A 272 3.18 38.49 -2.28
C ILE A 272 1.80 37.84 -2.51
N PRO A 273 1.59 37.02 -3.57
CA PRO A 273 0.29 36.39 -3.86
C PRO A 273 -0.32 35.60 -2.70
N GLU A 274 0.52 34.96 -1.89
CA GLU A 274 0.17 34.11 -0.75
C GLU A 274 -0.57 34.86 0.37
N ASP A 275 -0.42 36.20 0.45
CA ASP A 275 -1.13 37.02 1.43
C ASP A 275 -2.65 36.88 1.31
N ARG A 276 -3.16 36.49 0.13
CA ARG A 276 -4.59 36.23 -0.10
C ARG A 276 -5.13 35.04 0.67
N LEU A 277 -4.32 34.01 0.89
CA LEU A 277 -4.78 32.81 1.58
C LEU A 277 -5.11 33.11 3.04
N ASN A 278 -4.50 34.17 3.58
CA ASN A 278 -4.76 34.66 4.93
C ASN A 278 -6.20 35.15 5.11
N SER A 279 -6.89 35.60 4.05
CA SER A 279 -8.30 35.99 4.14
C SER A 279 -9.24 34.80 4.26
N SER A 280 -8.85 33.63 3.73
CA SER A 280 -9.70 32.43 3.75
C SER A 280 -9.55 31.62 5.04
N LEU A 281 -8.49 31.84 5.83
CA LEU A 281 -8.22 31.08 7.06
C LEU A 281 -9.35 31.10 8.10
N PRO A 282 -9.93 32.25 8.48
CA PRO A 282 -11.01 32.26 9.47
C PRO A 282 -12.23 31.48 8.98
N SER A 283 -12.56 31.63 7.68
CA SER A 283 -13.69 30.96 7.06
C SER A 283 -13.48 29.44 7.02
N ILE A 284 -12.29 28.96 6.67
CA ILE A 284 -12.01 27.51 6.58
C ILE A 284 -11.81 26.85 7.94
N LEU A 285 -11.13 27.51 8.90
CA LEU A 285 -10.75 26.87 10.16
C LEU A 285 -11.83 26.96 11.24
N LEU A 286 -12.71 27.97 11.18
CA LEU A 286 -13.69 28.23 12.23
C LEU A 286 -15.12 28.17 11.72
N ILE A 287 -15.45 29.00 10.72
CA ILE A 287 -16.85 29.21 10.31
C ILE A 287 -17.38 27.98 9.56
N LEU A 288 -16.60 27.43 8.63
CA LEU A 288 -16.97 26.25 7.84
C LEU A 288 -17.20 25.02 8.74
N PRO A 289 -16.25 24.65 9.63
CA PRO A 289 -16.44 23.61 10.63
C PRO A 289 -17.71 23.74 11.44
N LEU A 290 -17.98 24.94 11.94
CA LEU A 290 -19.14 25.21 12.76
C LEU A 290 -20.42 24.99 11.95
N GLY A 291 -20.50 25.53 10.74
CA GLY A 291 -21.64 25.34 9.84
C GLY A 291 -21.89 23.88 9.48
N THR A 292 -20.86 23.18 9.01
CA THR A 292 -20.95 21.77 8.56
C THR A 292 -21.30 20.82 9.69
N LEU A 293 -20.69 20.97 10.88
CA LEU A 293 -20.98 20.12 12.04
C LEU A 293 -22.38 20.37 12.59
N LEU A 294 -22.76 21.64 12.73
CA LEU A 294 -24.11 21.99 13.18
C LEU A 294 -25.14 21.46 12.18
N TYR A 295 -24.89 21.57 10.87
CA TYR A 295 -25.78 21.00 9.85
C TYR A 295 -25.89 19.49 9.98
N GLY A 296 -24.77 18.75 9.92
CA GLY A 296 -24.78 17.29 9.94
C GLY A 296 -25.46 16.71 11.20
N TRP A 297 -25.07 17.19 12.38
CA TRP A 297 -25.58 16.66 13.65
C TRP A 297 -26.99 17.15 13.97
N SER A 298 -27.35 18.39 13.63
CA SER A 298 -28.74 18.85 13.80
C SER A 298 -29.70 18.01 12.96
N VAL A 299 -29.32 17.66 11.73
CA VAL A 299 -30.14 16.80 10.89
C VAL A 299 -30.18 15.37 11.40
N GLN A 300 -29.06 14.77 11.82
CA GLN A 300 -29.06 13.39 12.33
C GLN A 300 -29.86 13.25 13.63
N LYS A 301 -29.70 14.17 14.58
CA LYS A 301 -30.36 14.12 15.89
C LYS A 301 -31.73 14.82 15.92
N ARG A 302 -32.19 15.38 14.79
CA ARG A 302 -33.42 16.17 14.66
C ARG A 302 -33.47 17.34 15.67
N LEU A 303 -32.32 17.94 15.97
CA LEU A 303 -32.20 19.03 16.94
C LEU A 303 -32.63 20.35 16.32
N GLY A 304 -33.37 21.17 17.08
CA GLY A 304 -33.76 22.53 16.67
C GLY A 304 -34.76 22.61 15.50
N GLY A 305 -35.39 21.49 15.11
CA GLY A 305 -36.33 21.43 13.99
C GLY A 305 -35.68 21.78 12.65
N MET A 306 -36.49 22.18 11.66
CA MET A 306 -36.01 22.63 10.35
C MET A 306 -35.18 23.93 10.36
N PRO A 307 -35.40 24.91 11.28
CA PRO A 307 -34.62 26.14 11.31
C PRO A 307 -33.12 25.94 11.55
N LEU A 308 -32.72 25.03 12.45
CA LEU A 308 -31.32 24.84 12.80
C LEU A 308 -30.48 24.32 11.62
N PRO A 309 -30.87 23.26 10.89
CA PRO A 309 -30.22 22.85 9.65
C PRO A 309 -30.16 23.95 8.59
N ALA A 310 -31.23 24.76 8.45
CA ALA A 310 -31.26 25.84 7.46
C ALA A 310 -30.25 26.95 7.80
N ILE A 311 -30.21 27.41 9.05
CA ILE A 311 -29.24 28.40 9.52
C ILE A 311 -27.82 27.85 9.38
N SER A 312 -27.61 26.57 9.73
CA SER A 312 -26.30 25.92 9.64
C SER A 312 -25.83 25.81 8.18
N ALA A 313 -26.71 25.45 7.25
CA ALA A 313 -26.41 25.42 5.82
C ALA A 313 -26.10 26.80 5.22
N PHE A 314 -26.74 27.87 5.74
CA PHE A 314 -26.35 29.24 5.39
C PHE A 314 -24.93 29.57 5.87
N VAL A 315 -24.59 29.23 7.12
CA VAL A 315 -23.25 29.47 7.68
C VAL A 315 -22.18 28.66 6.94
N GLU A 316 -22.45 27.39 6.66
CA GLU A 316 -21.60 26.53 5.83
C GLU A 316 -21.41 27.11 4.44
N GLY A 317 -22.50 27.54 3.79
CA GLY A 317 -22.45 28.18 2.47
C GLY A 317 -21.63 29.47 2.46
N PHE A 318 -21.84 30.34 3.45
CA PHE A 318 -21.04 31.56 3.63
C PHE A 318 -19.55 31.25 3.73
N ALA A 319 -19.20 30.27 4.56
CA ALA A 319 -17.83 29.89 4.78
C ALA A 319 -17.19 29.25 3.54
N LEU A 320 -17.89 28.34 2.86
CA LEU A 320 -17.45 27.71 1.61
C LEU A 320 -17.09 28.78 0.56
N MET A 321 -18.00 29.73 0.30
CA MET A 321 -17.75 30.72 -0.74
C MET A 321 -16.73 31.78 -0.34
N SER A 322 -16.72 32.21 0.92
CA SER A 322 -15.67 33.11 1.40
C SER A 322 -14.28 32.49 1.23
N SER A 323 -14.18 31.16 1.39
CA SER A 323 -12.96 30.39 1.21
C SER A 323 -12.54 30.32 -0.25
N PHE A 324 -13.50 29.98 -1.13
CA PHE A 324 -13.29 29.93 -2.57
C PHE A 324 -12.86 31.28 -3.14
N SER A 325 -13.37 32.43 -2.67
CA SER A 325 -12.97 33.74 -3.21
C SER A 325 -11.46 33.98 -3.09
N GLY A 326 -10.86 33.67 -1.93
CA GLY A 326 -9.42 33.82 -1.73
C GLY A 326 -8.59 32.84 -2.55
N LEU A 327 -8.99 31.56 -2.56
CA LEU A 327 -8.28 30.49 -3.29
C LEU A 327 -8.32 30.68 -4.81
N ASN A 328 -9.47 31.06 -5.37
CA ASN A 328 -9.62 31.33 -6.80
C ASN A 328 -8.80 32.54 -7.24
N THR A 329 -8.79 33.60 -6.43
CA THR A 329 -8.01 34.80 -6.74
C THR A 329 -6.51 34.51 -6.63
N TYR A 330 -6.09 33.66 -5.69
CA TYR A 330 -4.72 33.18 -5.57
C TYR A 330 -4.29 32.35 -6.79
N ALA A 331 -5.11 31.41 -7.26
CA ALA A 331 -4.82 30.60 -8.46
C ALA A 331 -4.57 31.46 -9.71
N ALA A 332 -5.28 32.60 -9.83
CA ALA A 332 -5.09 33.54 -10.92
C ALA A 332 -3.82 34.40 -10.80
N GLU A 333 -3.12 34.39 -9.66
CA GLU A 333 -2.04 35.32 -9.31
C GLU A 333 -0.69 34.67 -9.02
N VAL A 334 -0.68 33.42 -8.56
CA VAL A 334 0.55 32.71 -8.17
C VAL A 334 1.54 32.56 -9.32
N ARG A 335 1.05 32.33 -10.55
CA ARG A 335 1.88 32.27 -11.77
C ARG A 335 1.25 33.06 -12.91
N PRO A 336 1.50 34.38 -13.02
CA PRO A 336 0.87 35.23 -14.04
C PRO A 336 1.10 34.75 -15.47
N ALA A 337 2.30 34.23 -15.79
CA ALA A 337 2.64 33.75 -17.13
C ALA A 337 1.89 32.48 -17.56
N HIS A 338 1.45 31.66 -16.60
CA HIS A 338 0.76 30.38 -16.85
C HIS A 338 -0.64 30.37 -16.21
N ARG A 339 -1.26 31.56 -16.02
CA ARG A 339 -2.45 31.71 -15.18
C ARG A 339 -3.60 30.80 -15.60
N THR A 340 -3.85 30.69 -16.90
CA THR A 340 -4.99 29.94 -17.43
C THR A 340 -4.80 28.45 -17.18
N ALA A 341 -3.57 27.95 -17.29
CA ALA A 341 -3.23 26.57 -16.97
C ALA A 341 -3.40 26.27 -15.46
N VAL A 342 -3.00 27.20 -14.59
CA VAL A 342 -3.19 27.06 -13.12
C VAL A 342 -4.67 27.05 -12.75
N ILE A 343 -5.47 27.98 -13.29
CA ILE A 343 -6.91 28.04 -13.05
C ILE A 343 -7.61 26.79 -13.60
N THR A 344 -7.23 26.31 -14.80
CA THR A 344 -7.75 25.06 -15.36
C THR A 344 -7.45 23.89 -14.45
N GLY A 345 -6.19 23.72 -14.01
CA GLY A 345 -5.81 22.63 -13.10
C GLY A 345 -6.59 22.66 -11.79
N LYS A 346 -6.86 23.86 -11.26
CA LYS A 346 -7.71 24.06 -10.08
C LYS A 346 -9.14 23.56 -10.28
N TYR A 347 -9.77 23.86 -11.42
CA TYR A 347 -11.12 23.38 -11.71
C TYR A 347 -11.17 21.89 -12.05
N VAL A 348 -10.14 21.33 -12.70
CA VAL A 348 -9.99 19.88 -12.90
C VAL A 348 -10.09 19.17 -11.54
N VAL A 349 -9.26 19.57 -10.57
CA VAL A 349 -9.27 18.98 -9.22
C VAL A 349 -10.60 19.23 -8.50
N GLN A 350 -11.15 20.44 -8.56
CA GLN A 350 -12.42 20.77 -7.91
C GLN A 350 -13.59 19.90 -8.39
N TYR A 351 -13.73 19.70 -9.70
CA TYR A 351 -14.83 18.93 -10.27
C TYR A 351 -14.61 17.42 -10.19
N SER A 352 -13.35 16.94 -10.17
CA SER A 352 -13.04 15.55 -9.81
C SER A 352 -13.52 15.20 -8.40
N PHE A 353 -13.22 16.06 -7.41
CA PHE A 353 -13.73 15.89 -6.04
C PHE A 353 -15.25 16.08 -5.97
N GLY A 354 -15.82 16.94 -6.81
CA GLY A 354 -17.27 17.04 -7.00
C GLY A 354 -17.90 15.72 -7.50
N ALA A 355 -17.27 15.05 -8.47
CA ALA A 355 -17.72 13.75 -8.96
C ALA A 355 -17.69 12.69 -7.85
N MET A 356 -16.60 12.65 -7.07
CA MET A 356 -16.47 11.77 -5.90
C MET A 356 -17.58 12.04 -4.88
N SER A 357 -17.89 13.31 -4.62
CA SER A 357 -18.95 13.68 -3.68
C SER A 357 -20.33 13.26 -4.17
N VAL A 358 -20.68 13.59 -5.42
CA VAL A 358 -21.98 13.26 -5.99
C VAL A 358 -22.21 11.74 -6.09
N GLY A 359 -21.17 10.98 -6.42
CA GLY A 359 -21.25 9.51 -6.45
C GLY A 359 -21.19 8.86 -5.07
N GLY A 360 -20.40 9.40 -4.15
CA GLY A 360 -20.04 8.75 -2.88
C GLY A 360 -20.78 9.24 -1.64
N VAL A 361 -21.31 10.47 -1.61
CA VAL A 361 -21.89 11.04 -0.38
C VAL A 361 -23.17 10.32 0.05
N VAL A 362 -23.99 9.85 -0.90
CA VAL A 362 -25.24 9.13 -0.58
C VAL A 362 -24.93 7.74 0.00
N PRO A 363 -24.08 6.90 -0.63
CA PRO A 363 -23.59 5.67 -0.01
C PRO A 363 -22.95 5.90 1.37
N MET A 364 -22.15 6.96 1.51
CA MET A 364 -21.54 7.34 2.78
C MET A 364 -22.62 7.67 3.83
N ILE A 365 -23.59 8.51 3.50
CA ILE A 365 -24.71 8.84 4.41
C ILE A 365 -25.50 7.58 4.82
N ASP A 366 -25.68 6.63 3.90
CA ASP A 366 -26.43 5.41 4.16
C ASP A 366 -25.67 4.41 5.03
N GLY A 367 -24.33 4.34 4.90
CA GLY A 367 -23.50 3.49 5.75
C GLY A 367 -23.16 4.08 7.12
N ILE A 368 -22.89 5.39 7.16
CA ILE A 368 -22.25 6.05 8.33
C ILE A 368 -23.13 7.08 9.03
N GLY A 369 -24.26 7.43 8.42
CA GLY A 369 -25.18 8.45 8.93
C GLY A 369 -24.76 9.88 8.58
N VAL A 370 -25.75 10.78 8.56
CA VAL A 370 -25.60 12.17 8.06
C VAL A 370 -24.60 12.99 8.87
N GLY A 371 -24.70 12.98 10.19
CA GLY A 371 -23.84 13.77 11.07
C GLY A 371 -22.38 13.41 10.90
N TRP A 372 -22.10 12.12 10.82
CA TRP A 372 -20.77 11.62 10.60
C TRP A 372 -20.24 11.82 9.17
N ALA A 373 -21.08 11.65 8.14
CA ALA A 373 -20.73 11.96 6.75
C ALA A 373 -20.25 13.42 6.59
N PHE A 374 -20.96 14.37 7.19
CA PHE A 374 -20.55 15.79 7.19
C PHE A 374 -19.40 16.08 8.16
N THR A 375 -19.26 15.29 9.24
CA THR A 375 -18.11 15.37 10.16
C THR A 375 -16.80 15.00 9.45
N VAL A 376 -16.76 13.86 8.75
CA VAL A 376 -15.62 13.43 7.93
C VAL A 376 -15.27 14.50 6.90
N SER A 377 -16.27 14.97 6.14
CA SER A 377 -16.09 16.04 5.15
C SER A 377 -15.47 17.32 5.74
N LYS A 378 -15.92 17.75 6.93
CA LYS A 378 -15.38 18.91 7.65
C LYS A 378 -13.91 18.74 8.00
N TYR A 379 -13.56 17.55 8.47
CA TYR A 379 -12.27 17.27 9.06
C TYR A 379 -11.17 17.18 7.99
N THR A 380 -11.47 16.59 6.84
CA THR A 380 -10.58 16.61 5.68
C THR A 380 -10.29 18.04 5.21
N VAL A 381 -11.29 18.93 5.15
CA VAL A 381 -11.10 20.32 4.69
C VAL A 381 -10.20 21.14 5.63
N VAL A 382 -10.40 21.02 6.96
CA VAL A 382 -9.63 21.79 7.97
C VAL A 382 -8.16 21.38 7.99
N ILE A 383 -7.91 20.07 7.96
CA ILE A 383 -6.57 19.49 7.98
C ILE A 383 -5.77 19.99 6.79
N PHE A 384 -6.26 19.73 5.58
CA PHE A 384 -5.50 20.01 4.36
C PHE A 384 -5.28 21.51 4.17
N PHE A 385 -6.20 22.37 4.63
CA PHE A 385 -5.99 23.80 4.56
C PHE A 385 -5.08 24.35 5.67
N ARG A 386 -5.14 23.82 6.89
CA ARG A 386 -4.18 24.18 7.96
C ARG A 386 -2.77 23.79 7.54
N VAL A 387 -2.60 22.59 7.00
CA VAL A 387 -1.36 22.09 6.41
C VAL A 387 -0.95 22.97 5.22
N GLY A 388 -1.83 23.20 4.24
CA GLY A 388 -1.57 24.02 3.05
C GLY A 388 -1.22 25.48 3.36
N SER A 389 -1.87 26.11 4.34
CA SER A 389 -1.61 27.50 4.72
C SER A 389 -0.35 27.69 5.56
N ILE A 390 0.01 26.71 6.39
CA ILE A 390 1.31 26.66 7.08
C ILE A 390 2.41 26.42 6.04
N LEU A 391 2.20 25.52 5.08
CA LEU A 391 3.15 25.22 4.01
C LEU A 391 3.44 26.39 3.07
N LEU A 392 2.40 27.13 2.70
CA LEU A 392 2.53 28.32 1.85
C LEU A 392 3.27 29.47 2.54
N ARG A 393 3.35 29.44 3.88
CA ARG A 393 4.01 30.46 4.72
C ARG A 393 5.41 30.07 5.19
N VAL A 394 5.69 28.78 5.38
CA VAL A 394 6.89 28.29 6.08
C VAL A 394 8.05 27.93 5.14
N PHE A 395 7.82 27.77 3.83
CA PHE A 395 8.86 27.43 2.84
C PHE A 395 9.19 28.67 1.97
N ASP A 396 10.27 29.44 2.11
CA ASP A 396 11.71 29.12 2.29
C ASP A 396 12.11 28.06 3.33
N MET A 397 12.61 26.93 2.78
CA MET A 397 13.28 25.78 3.39
C MET A 397 12.48 24.66 4.11
N HIS A 398 12.62 23.48 3.48
CA HIS A 398 12.79 22.12 4.03
C HIS A 398 11.56 21.35 4.53
N LEU A 399 11.36 20.20 3.88
CA LEU A 399 10.17 19.36 3.84
C LEU A 399 10.32 18.17 4.81
N PRO A 400 9.92 18.29 6.10
CA PRO A 400 9.59 17.06 6.85
C PRO A 400 8.35 17.15 7.75
N HIS A 401 7.57 18.24 7.77
CA HIS A 401 6.46 18.38 8.75
C HIS A 401 5.04 18.21 8.16
N LEU A 402 4.89 17.59 6.98
CA LEU A 402 3.61 17.49 6.27
C LEU A 402 2.64 16.43 6.79
N LEU A 403 3.13 15.38 7.46
CA LEU A 403 2.38 14.13 7.59
C LEU A 403 1.56 14.01 8.90
N LEU A 404 1.87 14.84 9.90
CA LEU A 404 1.37 14.70 11.28
C LEU A 404 -0.05 15.21 11.58
N VAL A 405 -0.82 15.68 10.59
CA VAL A 405 -2.13 16.31 10.89
C VAL A 405 -3.27 15.72 10.06
N SER A 406 -2.97 14.95 9.01
CA SER A 406 -4.00 14.33 8.15
C SER A 406 -4.55 12.99 8.63
N ALA A 407 -3.93 12.39 9.64
CA ALA A 407 -4.23 11.05 10.12
C ALA A 407 -5.45 10.94 11.06
N SER A 408 -5.96 12.04 11.62
CA SER A 408 -6.87 11.92 12.80
C SER A 408 -8.30 11.45 12.53
N LEU A 409 -8.74 11.30 11.28
CA LEU A 409 -10.19 11.42 10.97
C LEU A 409 -10.83 10.37 10.07
N GLY A 410 -10.18 9.22 9.86
CA GLY A 410 -10.86 7.99 9.41
C GLY A 410 -11.58 7.23 10.55
N VAL A 411 -11.33 7.61 11.80
CA VAL A 411 -11.62 6.84 13.04
C VAL A 411 -13.11 6.86 13.46
N ALA A 412 -14.07 6.62 12.56
CA ALA A 412 -15.45 6.44 13.01
C ALA A 412 -16.31 5.42 12.24
N PHE A 413 -15.82 4.81 11.15
CA PHE A 413 -16.69 3.95 10.33
C PHE A 413 -16.07 2.65 9.85
N ALA A 414 -15.82 1.78 10.82
CA ALA A 414 -16.02 0.35 10.64
C ALA A 414 -16.38 -0.25 12.01
N GLN A 415 -17.65 -0.12 12.42
CA GLN A 415 -18.23 -1.10 13.34
C GLN A 415 -19.35 -1.82 12.62
N GLY A 416 -18.92 -2.82 11.86
CA GLY A 416 -19.69 -3.97 11.43
C GLY A 416 -18.83 -5.21 11.62
N GLY A 417 -18.39 -5.47 12.86
CA GLY A 417 -17.88 -6.79 13.27
C GLY A 417 -16.36 -7.02 13.24
N SER A 418 -15.57 -6.21 13.93
CA SER A 418 -14.34 -6.64 14.63
C SER A 418 -13.80 -5.48 15.48
N ASP A 419 -13.20 -5.79 16.61
CA ASP A 419 -12.81 -4.86 17.68
C ASP A 419 -11.61 -3.98 17.26
N PRO A 420 -11.72 -2.63 17.25
CA PRO A 420 -10.66 -1.77 16.74
C PRO A 420 -9.47 -1.65 17.70
N TYR A 421 -8.29 -1.90 17.15
CA TYR A 421 -6.93 -1.66 17.62
C TYR A 421 -6.73 -0.33 18.38
N VAL A 422 -6.89 -0.33 19.71
CA VAL A 422 -6.34 0.70 20.63
C VAL A 422 -5.92 0.03 21.94
N PRO A 423 -4.69 0.24 22.46
CA PRO A 423 -4.26 -0.36 23.73
C PRO A 423 -5.06 0.17 24.94
N VAL A 424 -5.39 -0.73 25.85
CA VAL A 424 -6.01 -0.41 27.16
C VAL A 424 -5.19 -1.08 28.26
N TYR A 425 -4.93 -0.37 29.36
CA TYR A 425 -4.26 -0.94 30.53
C TYR A 425 -5.11 -2.08 31.13
N THR A 426 -4.53 -3.29 31.21
CA THR A 426 -5.14 -4.43 31.90
C THR A 426 -4.19 -4.97 32.97
N SER A 427 -4.74 -5.60 34.00
CA SER A 427 -3.96 -6.22 35.08
C SER A 427 -3.59 -7.66 34.71
N CYS A 428 -2.36 -8.07 35.05
CA CYS A 428 -1.83 -9.40 34.74
C CYS A 428 -2.71 -10.51 35.35
N ALA A 429 -2.97 -11.57 34.57
CA ALA A 429 -3.51 -12.82 35.09
C ALA A 429 -2.54 -13.41 36.12
N SER A 430 -3.05 -13.70 37.31
CA SER A 430 -2.28 -14.17 38.48
C SER A 430 -1.73 -15.59 38.35
N ASP A 431 -1.98 -16.27 37.24
CA ASP A 431 -1.78 -17.71 37.04
C ASP A 431 -1.05 -18.08 35.73
N LEU A 432 -0.25 -17.17 35.19
CA LEU A 432 0.71 -17.49 34.12
C LEU A 432 1.78 -18.47 34.63
N LYS A 433 1.67 -19.74 34.21
CA LYS A 433 2.69 -20.78 34.46
C LYS A 433 3.65 -20.88 33.28
N ILE A 434 4.95 -20.80 33.57
CA ILE A 434 6.02 -21.13 32.64
C ILE A 434 6.08 -22.67 32.52
N ARG A 435 5.90 -23.19 31.31
CA ARG A 435 6.13 -24.61 30.97
C ARG A 435 7.60 -24.79 30.57
N LYS A 436 8.25 -25.89 30.94
CA LYS A 436 9.62 -26.16 30.45
C LYS A 436 9.54 -26.64 28.99
N ALA A 437 10.51 -26.21 28.16
CA ALA A 437 10.60 -26.66 26.77
C ALA A 437 10.73 -28.21 26.66
N SER A 438 11.38 -28.83 27.65
CA SER A 438 11.61 -30.27 27.76
C SER A 438 10.35 -31.09 28.08
N ASP A 439 9.27 -30.49 28.63
CA ASP A 439 8.13 -31.23 29.19
C ASP A 439 7.25 -31.95 28.14
N ARG A 440 7.27 -31.54 26.85
CA ARG A 440 6.56 -32.23 25.74
C ARG A 440 7.47 -32.91 24.72
N MET A 441 8.74 -32.50 24.64
CA MET A 441 9.65 -32.94 23.58
C MET A 441 10.04 -34.43 23.70
N MET A 442 10.05 -34.98 24.93
CA MET A 442 10.45 -36.37 25.18
C MET A 442 9.46 -37.40 24.59
N PRO A 443 8.13 -37.30 24.81
CA PRO A 443 7.14 -38.12 24.10
C PRO A 443 7.19 -37.95 22.57
N ASP A 444 7.31 -36.72 22.08
CA ASP A 444 7.33 -36.44 20.63
C ASP A 444 8.59 -37.02 19.96
N LEU A 445 9.73 -36.98 20.65
CA LEU A 445 10.98 -37.61 20.20
C LEU A 445 10.87 -39.14 20.20
N GLU A 446 10.23 -39.74 21.21
CA GLU A 446 9.98 -41.18 21.26
C GLU A 446 9.14 -41.64 20.06
N ASP A 447 8.03 -40.95 19.79
CA ASP A 447 7.11 -41.28 18.70
C ASP A 447 7.78 -41.11 17.33
N TYR A 448 8.56 -40.03 17.15
CA TYR A 448 9.32 -39.81 15.92
C TYR A 448 10.36 -40.91 15.67
N LEU A 449 11.16 -41.27 16.68
CA LEU A 449 12.20 -42.29 16.52
C LEU A 449 11.63 -43.69 16.27
N LYS A 450 10.50 -44.03 16.90
CA LYS A 450 9.77 -45.27 16.60
C LYS A 450 9.23 -45.29 15.17
N LEU A 451 8.72 -44.16 14.67
CA LEU A 451 8.22 -44.06 13.31
C LEU A 451 9.35 -44.19 12.27
N ALA A 452 10.49 -43.54 12.51
CA ALA A 452 11.65 -43.60 11.62
C ALA A 452 12.25 -45.01 11.52
N ASN A 453 12.11 -45.82 12.58
CA ASN A 453 12.49 -47.23 12.64
C ASN A 453 13.97 -47.49 12.26
N ILE A 454 14.88 -46.89 13.03
CA ILE A 454 16.33 -47.09 12.87
C ILE A 454 16.70 -48.53 13.27
N SER A 455 17.28 -49.29 12.35
CA SER A 455 17.70 -50.67 12.56
C SER A 455 18.76 -50.77 13.66
N GLY A 456 18.56 -51.69 14.60
CA GLY A 456 19.50 -51.95 15.70
C GLY A 456 19.56 -50.87 16.79
N PHE A 457 18.70 -49.84 16.74
CA PHE A 457 18.67 -48.77 17.72
C PHE A 457 17.54 -48.93 18.75
N ASP A 458 17.88 -49.09 20.03
CA ASP A 458 16.91 -49.18 21.11
C ASP A 458 16.51 -47.78 21.60
N VAL A 459 15.38 -47.29 21.08
CA VAL A 459 14.79 -46.00 21.45
C VAL A 459 14.52 -45.89 22.95
N SER A 460 14.02 -46.96 23.59
CA SER A 460 13.70 -46.93 25.02
C SER A 460 14.95 -46.85 25.89
N ALA A 461 16.03 -47.54 25.51
CA ALA A 461 17.32 -47.47 26.19
C ALA A 461 17.97 -46.09 26.03
N TYR A 462 17.88 -45.50 24.84
CA TYR A 462 18.35 -44.14 24.57
C TYR A 462 17.61 -43.10 25.41
N LEU A 463 16.27 -43.12 25.42
CA LEU A 463 15.46 -42.16 26.17
C LEU A 463 15.71 -42.24 27.69
N LYS A 464 16.01 -43.43 28.23
CA LYS A 464 16.38 -43.60 29.65
C LYS A 464 17.73 -42.96 30.01
N LYS A 465 18.63 -42.80 29.04
CA LYS A 465 19.95 -42.18 29.23
C LYS A 465 19.91 -40.66 29.09
N LEU A 466 18.94 -40.11 28.37
CA LEU A 466 18.79 -38.68 28.16
C LEU A 466 18.58 -37.93 29.48
N LYS A 467 19.42 -36.93 29.72
CA LYS A 467 19.17 -35.85 30.68
C LYS A 467 18.74 -34.59 29.93
N GLU A 468 18.32 -33.58 30.68
CA GLU A 468 17.81 -32.31 30.13
C GLU A 468 18.80 -31.62 29.18
N ASP A 469 20.11 -31.68 29.46
CA ASP A 469 21.17 -31.12 28.61
C ASP A 469 21.55 -32.01 27.41
N ASP A 470 21.08 -33.26 27.37
CA ASP A 470 21.44 -34.23 26.34
C ASP A 470 20.43 -34.22 25.18
N VAL A 471 19.22 -33.69 25.39
CA VAL A 471 18.13 -33.73 24.39
C VAL A 471 18.56 -33.05 23.09
N PRO A 472 18.25 -33.62 21.90
CA PRO A 472 18.66 -33.01 20.65
C PRO A 472 18.04 -31.63 20.41
N ILE A 473 18.85 -30.69 19.90
CA ILE A 473 18.40 -29.34 19.55
C ILE A 473 18.40 -29.19 18.02
N VAL A 474 17.22 -29.09 17.42
CA VAL A 474 17.03 -29.05 15.96
C VAL A 474 16.45 -27.70 15.54
N GLY A 475 17.03 -27.11 14.49
CA GLY A 475 16.55 -25.86 13.88
C GLY A 475 16.11 -26.05 12.43
N LEU A 476 15.07 -25.31 12.01
CA LEU A 476 14.64 -25.20 10.61
C LEU A 476 14.80 -23.76 10.13
N SER A 477 15.51 -23.56 9.03
CA SER A 477 15.70 -22.27 8.36
C SER A 477 15.00 -22.27 7.01
N VAL A 478 14.17 -21.25 6.78
CA VAL A 478 13.47 -21.03 5.52
C VAL A 478 13.97 -19.75 4.86
N SER A 479 14.51 -19.87 3.64
CA SER A 479 15.17 -18.76 2.94
C SER A 479 14.21 -17.64 2.53
N GLY A 480 14.78 -16.53 2.07
CA GLY A 480 14.04 -15.57 1.25
C GLY A 480 13.79 -16.10 -0.16
N GLY A 481 12.83 -15.47 -0.86
CA GLY A 481 12.39 -15.91 -2.20
C GLY A 481 10.90 -15.66 -2.48
N GLY A 482 10.29 -14.65 -1.84
CA GLY A 482 8.87 -14.34 -2.01
C GLY A 482 7.95 -15.54 -1.71
N THR A 483 6.84 -15.64 -2.45
CA THR A 483 5.87 -16.72 -2.26
C THR A 483 6.41 -18.10 -2.60
N GLN A 484 7.40 -18.19 -3.49
CA GLN A 484 8.07 -19.44 -3.85
C GLN A 484 8.70 -20.10 -2.61
N SER A 485 9.57 -19.37 -1.91
CA SER A 485 10.18 -19.86 -0.67
C SER A 485 9.14 -20.07 0.43
N GLY A 486 8.19 -19.15 0.54
CA GLY A 486 7.15 -19.17 1.57
C GLY A 486 6.26 -20.41 1.54
N ILE A 487 5.69 -20.72 0.37
CA ILE A 487 4.84 -21.90 0.16
C ILE A 487 5.68 -23.17 0.24
N GLY A 488 6.88 -23.16 -0.34
CA GLY A 488 7.80 -24.29 -0.22
C GLY A 488 8.12 -24.64 1.24
N GLY A 489 8.38 -23.64 2.07
CA GLY A 489 8.58 -23.82 3.51
C GLY A 489 7.38 -24.44 4.24
N LEU A 490 6.14 -24.09 3.83
CA LEU A 490 4.94 -24.76 4.35
C LEU A 490 4.87 -26.23 3.90
N GLY A 491 5.30 -26.55 2.69
CA GLY A 491 5.42 -27.93 2.21
C GLY A 491 6.45 -28.75 2.99
N ILE A 492 7.61 -28.16 3.31
CA ILE A 492 8.62 -28.78 4.20
C ILE A 492 8.03 -29.03 5.59
N TRP A 493 7.30 -28.05 6.15
CA TRP A 493 6.60 -28.23 7.42
C TRP A 493 5.60 -29.40 7.36
N GLN A 494 4.80 -29.47 6.29
CA GLN A 494 3.85 -30.56 6.08
C GLN A 494 4.51 -31.94 5.99
N ALA A 495 5.71 -32.03 5.40
CA ALA A 495 6.48 -33.27 5.24
C ALA A 495 7.03 -33.82 6.56
N TYR A 496 7.19 -32.96 7.56
CA TYR A 496 7.78 -33.30 8.85
C TYR A 496 6.76 -33.31 9.99
N ASP A 497 5.49 -32.98 9.72
CA ASP A 497 4.43 -32.90 10.73
C ASP A 497 3.77 -34.27 11.00
N ALA A 498 3.84 -34.76 12.25
CA ALA A 498 3.19 -36.01 12.66
C ALA A 498 1.66 -36.00 12.49
N ARG A 499 1.04 -34.83 12.39
CA ARG A 499 -0.40 -34.69 12.14
C ARG A 499 -0.76 -34.93 10.67
N SER A 500 0.21 -34.86 9.76
CA SER A 500 0.02 -35.19 8.35
C SER A 500 0.03 -36.71 8.15
N ALA A 501 -1.05 -37.25 7.56
CA ALA A 501 -1.13 -38.67 7.24
C ALA A 501 -0.07 -39.07 6.19
N ALA A 502 0.18 -38.20 5.22
CA ALA A 502 1.20 -38.41 4.19
C ALA A 502 2.61 -38.44 4.80
N ALA A 503 2.93 -37.53 5.73
CA ALA A 503 4.24 -37.51 6.40
C ALA A 503 4.48 -38.75 7.27
N LYS A 504 3.42 -39.25 7.93
CA LYS A 504 3.49 -40.52 8.67
C LYS A 504 3.72 -41.71 7.73
N ALA A 505 3.06 -41.75 6.58
CA ALA A 505 3.29 -42.77 5.58
C ALA A 505 4.73 -42.72 5.04
N ALA A 506 5.28 -41.52 4.88
CA ALA A 506 6.69 -41.28 4.51
C ALA A 506 7.69 -41.61 5.64
N ARG A 507 7.23 -41.88 6.86
CA ARG A 507 8.03 -42.06 8.09
C ARG A 507 8.86 -40.83 8.49
N THR A 508 8.56 -39.65 7.95
CA THR A 508 9.26 -38.39 8.24
C THR A 508 8.49 -37.48 9.21
N GLY A 509 7.22 -37.78 9.47
CA GLY A 509 6.36 -37.03 10.40
C GLY A 509 6.83 -37.16 11.86
N GLY A 510 6.86 -36.06 12.61
CA GLY A 510 7.36 -36.00 13.99
C GLY A 510 8.57 -35.09 14.13
N LEU A 511 9.27 -34.81 13.02
CA LEU A 511 10.44 -33.94 13.03
C LEU A 511 10.07 -32.48 13.37
N THR A 512 8.89 -31.97 12.97
CA THR A 512 8.45 -30.62 13.40
C THR A 512 8.14 -30.53 14.89
N GLN A 513 7.69 -31.62 15.50
CA GLN A 513 7.37 -31.66 16.94
C GLN A 513 8.61 -31.64 17.83
N ILE A 514 9.79 -31.98 17.30
CA ILE A 514 11.08 -31.89 18.00
C ILE A 514 11.92 -30.68 17.60
N LEU A 515 11.41 -29.78 16.75
CA LEU A 515 12.10 -28.54 16.42
C LEU A 515 12.18 -27.64 17.66
N SER A 516 13.38 -27.16 17.96
CA SER A 516 13.61 -26.15 18.99
C SER A 516 13.46 -24.73 18.42
N TYR A 517 13.88 -24.54 17.16
CA TYR A 517 13.90 -23.24 16.50
C TYR A 517 13.37 -23.32 15.06
N ILE A 518 12.68 -22.27 14.63
CA ILE A 518 12.37 -22.04 13.22
C ILE A 518 12.74 -20.59 12.86
N THR A 519 13.60 -20.40 11.86
CA THR A 519 14.02 -19.07 11.38
C THR A 519 13.49 -18.79 9.98
N GLY A 520 13.13 -17.54 9.73
CA GLY A 520 12.66 -17.07 8.44
C GLY A 520 13.02 -15.62 8.16
N LEU A 521 13.21 -15.29 6.89
CA LEU A 521 13.29 -13.92 6.39
C LEU A 521 12.55 -13.82 5.05
N SER A 522 12.13 -12.62 4.63
CA SER A 522 11.40 -12.43 3.37
C SER A 522 10.18 -13.35 3.25
N GLY A 523 10.01 -14.00 2.11
CA GLY A 523 9.01 -15.05 1.88
C GLY A 523 8.93 -16.11 2.97
N GLY A 524 10.07 -16.68 3.40
CA GLY A 524 10.11 -17.69 4.47
C GLY A 524 9.72 -17.12 5.84
N GLY A 525 10.08 -15.87 6.11
CA GLY A 525 9.67 -15.16 7.33
C GLY A 525 8.17 -14.85 7.35
N ALA A 526 7.64 -14.33 6.24
CA ALA A 526 6.27 -13.83 6.16
C ALA A 526 5.22 -14.92 5.94
N VAL A 527 5.48 -15.87 5.03
CA VAL A 527 4.50 -16.87 4.61
C VAL A 527 4.69 -18.19 5.36
N THR A 528 5.89 -18.53 5.82
CA THR A 528 6.11 -19.75 6.62
C THR A 528 6.08 -19.45 8.11
N VAL A 529 7.09 -18.75 8.62
CA VAL A 529 7.29 -18.57 10.06
C VAL A 529 6.17 -17.76 10.70
N SER A 530 5.82 -16.61 10.12
CA SER A 530 4.77 -15.74 10.69
C SER A 530 3.38 -16.38 10.62
N LEU A 531 3.01 -17.04 9.51
CA LEU A 531 1.71 -17.74 9.40
C LEU A 531 1.61 -18.92 10.35
N LEU A 532 2.67 -19.72 10.50
CA LEU A 532 2.70 -20.81 11.48
C LEU A 532 2.58 -20.29 12.90
N ALA A 533 3.38 -19.28 13.28
CA ALA A 533 3.34 -18.68 14.61
C ALA A 533 1.97 -18.03 14.92
N ALA A 534 1.40 -17.29 13.96
CA ALA A 534 0.08 -16.67 14.11
C ALA A 534 -1.06 -17.70 14.26
N ASN A 535 -0.90 -18.89 13.69
CA ASN A 535 -1.88 -19.98 13.77
C ASN A 535 -1.48 -21.07 14.76
N ASN A 536 -0.66 -20.73 15.75
CA ASN A 536 -0.22 -21.63 16.84
C ASN A 536 0.32 -22.98 16.32
N PHE A 537 1.15 -22.92 15.28
CA PHE A 537 1.77 -24.07 14.62
C PHE A 537 0.77 -25.17 14.25
N THR A 538 -0.40 -24.80 13.73
CA THR A 538 -1.43 -25.73 13.25
C THR A 538 -0.98 -26.51 12.00
N THR A 539 -1.82 -27.40 11.49
CA THR A 539 -1.54 -28.16 10.26
C THR A 539 -1.68 -27.30 9.01
N ILE A 540 -0.97 -27.64 7.94
CA ILE A 540 -1.09 -26.91 6.66
C ILE A 540 -2.52 -26.94 6.11
N ASP A 541 -3.28 -28.02 6.30
CA ASP A 541 -4.69 -28.07 5.92
C ASP A 541 -5.54 -27.02 6.64
N ASN A 542 -5.23 -26.73 7.91
CA ASN A 542 -5.92 -25.68 8.66
C ASN A 542 -5.46 -24.30 8.21
N ILE A 543 -4.17 -24.12 7.86
CA ILE A 543 -3.67 -22.87 7.27
C ILE A 543 -4.35 -22.58 5.92
N LYS A 544 -4.51 -23.59 5.05
CA LYS A 544 -5.24 -23.48 3.78
C LYS A 544 -6.70 -23.07 3.95
N LYS A 545 -7.32 -23.48 5.06
CA LYS A 545 -8.70 -23.07 5.40
C LYS A 545 -8.77 -21.67 6.00
N ALA A 546 -7.74 -21.29 6.76
CA ALA A 546 -7.66 -19.99 7.44
C ALA A 546 -7.14 -18.87 6.53
N THR A 547 -6.46 -19.19 5.43
CA THR A 547 -5.78 -18.23 4.54
C THR A 547 -6.24 -18.41 3.11
N ASN A 548 -6.70 -17.32 2.47
CA ASN A 548 -7.12 -17.32 1.08
C ASN A 548 -5.94 -17.04 0.13
N PHE A 549 -5.32 -18.09 -0.41
CA PHE A 549 -4.21 -18.01 -1.36
C PHE A 549 -4.64 -17.69 -2.81
N SER A 550 -5.94 -17.72 -3.10
CA SER A 550 -6.48 -17.46 -4.44
C SER A 550 -6.74 -15.97 -4.69
N THR A 551 -6.65 -15.13 -3.66
CA THR A 551 -6.82 -13.69 -3.77
C THR A 551 -5.47 -12.98 -3.77
N SER A 552 -5.33 -11.98 -4.63
CA SER A 552 -4.09 -11.20 -4.70
C SER A 552 -3.83 -10.49 -3.39
N TYR A 553 -2.56 -10.46 -2.96
CA TYR A 553 -2.15 -9.56 -1.88
C TYR A 553 -2.46 -8.09 -2.16
N ALA A 554 -2.59 -7.67 -3.43
CA ALA A 554 -3.03 -6.33 -3.79
C ALA A 554 -4.53 -6.08 -3.54
N ALA A 555 -5.33 -7.14 -3.40
CA ALA A 555 -6.79 -7.12 -3.20
C ALA A 555 -7.24 -7.35 -1.76
N GLY A 556 -6.33 -7.77 -0.87
CA GLY A 556 -6.62 -8.11 0.52
C GLY A 556 -7.40 -9.41 0.71
N PRO A 557 -7.57 -9.87 1.96
CA PRO A 557 -8.14 -11.19 2.27
C PRO A 557 -9.57 -11.42 1.73
N ASP A 558 -10.34 -10.35 1.55
CA ASP A 558 -11.74 -10.40 1.06
C ASP A 558 -11.87 -10.13 -0.45
N GLY A 559 -10.76 -9.95 -1.18
CA GLY A 559 -10.76 -9.59 -2.60
C GLY A 559 -11.19 -8.16 -2.90
N ASN A 560 -11.42 -7.35 -1.86
CA ASN A 560 -11.82 -5.95 -1.93
C ASN A 560 -10.60 -5.02 -1.74
N GLN A 561 -9.98 -4.64 -2.86
CA GLN A 561 -8.82 -3.74 -2.92
C GLN A 561 -9.00 -2.46 -2.07
N THR A 562 -10.20 -1.88 -2.08
CA THR A 562 -10.47 -0.59 -1.43
C THR A 562 -10.42 -0.71 0.09
N GLU A 563 -10.99 -1.78 0.64
CA GLU A 563 -11.08 -2.03 2.08
C GLU A 563 -9.71 -2.43 2.66
N PHE A 564 -8.93 -3.24 1.94
CA PHE A 564 -7.57 -3.61 2.32
C PHE A 564 -6.62 -2.41 2.45
N PHE A 565 -6.61 -1.52 1.45
CA PHE A 565 -5.79 -0.32 1.53
C PHE A 565 -6.30 0.66 2.61
N ASN A 566 -7.62 0.81 2.77
CA ASN A 566 -8.19 1.61 3.86
C ASN A 566 -7.73 1.11 5.25
N THR A 567 -7.73 -0.19 5.50
CA THR A 567 -7.26 -0.79 6.76
C THR A 567 -5.75 -0.60 6.98
N ILE A 568 -4.94 -0.64 5.91
CA ILE A 568 -3.50 -0.30 5.99
C ILE A 568 -3.31 1.18 6.34
N PHE A 569 -4.08 2.08 5.70
CA PHE A 569 -4.01 3.52 5.94
C PHE A 569 -4.50 3.91 7.35
N GLU A 570 -5.56 3.27 7.85
CA GLU A 570 -6.10 3.47 9.21
C GLU A 570 -5.11 3.04 10.30
N ASN A 571 -4.49 1.86 10.15
CA ASN A 571 -3.45 1.37 11.07
C ASN A 571 -2.17 2.21 11.03
N THR A 572 -1.85 2.77 9.86
CA THR A 572 -0.69 3.67 9.65
C THR A 572 -0.91 5.01 10.34
N GLY A 573 -2.11 5.59 10.23
CA GLY A 573 -2.45 6.86 10.87
C GLY A 573 -2.49 6.79 12.40
N ALA A 574 -3.00 5.69 12.97
CA ALA A 574 -3.10 5.52 14.43
C ALA A 574 -1.74 5.35 15.16
N LYS A 575 -0.70 4.86 14.49
CA LYS A 575 0.66 4.69 15.06
C LYS A 575 1.52 5.95 14.99
N ASP A 576 1.38 6.76 13.92
CA ASP A 576 2.08 8.05 13.78
C ASP A 576 1.58 9.08 14.81
N GLU A 577 0.28 9.07 15.13
CA GLU A 577 -0.30 9.88 16.21
C GLU A 577 0.22 9.50 17.61
N ALA A 578 0.80 8.31 17.78
CA ALA A 578 1.43 7.83 19.01
C ALA A 578 2.96 8.04 19.05
N GLY A 579 3.58 8.54 17.97
CA GLY A 579 5.02 8.83 17.90
C GLY A 579 5.91 7.62 17.58
N PHE A 580 5.39 6.59 16.89
CA PHE A 580 6.06 5.30 16.67
C PHE A 580 6.09 4.89 15.18
N PRO A 581 7.20 4.38 14.62
CA PRO A 581 7.30 4.03 13.19
C PRO A 581 6.57 2.73 12.75
N ILE A 582 6.28 2.65 11.42
CA ILE A 582 5.18 1.88 10.79
C ILE A 582 5.58 0.50 10.22
N PRO A 583 4.62 -0.45 10.25
CA PRO A 583 4.56 -1.60 9.33
C PRO A 583 3.15 -2.07 8.88
N LEU A 584 3.13 -3.01 7.92
CA LEU A 584 1.96 -3.51 7.20
C LEU A 584 1.30 -4.79 7.78
N ALA A 585 -0.04 -4.82 7.68
CA ALA A 585 -0.97 -5.96 7.66
C ALA A 585 -1.70 -6.37 8.96
N THR A 586 -2.72 -7.21 8.79
CA THR A 586 -4.06 -7.18 9.40
C THR A 586 -4.39 -8.35 10.34
N ASP A 587 -5.23 -8.04 11.32
CA ASP A 587 -6.31 -8.83 11.94
C ASP A 587 -6.04 -10.25 12.49
N ASN A 588 -5.57 -10.31 13.73
CA ASN A 588 -6.24 -10.95 14.87
C ASN A 588 -5.35 -10.73 16.09
N GLY A 589 -5.94 -10.67 17.29
CA GLY A 589 -5.25 -10.38 18.55
C GLY A 589 -4.23 -11.42 19.02
N THR A 590 -3.27 -11.81 18.19
CA THR A 590 -2.08 -12.56 18.61
C THR A 590 -0.94 -11.57 18.69
N ALA A 591 -0.50 -11.23 19.91
CA ALA A 591 0.91 -10.88 20.08
C ALA A 591 1.77 -12.03 19.51
N PHE A 592 3.08 -11.86 19.43
CA PHE A 592 4.00 -12.99 19.27
C PHE A 592 3.86 -13.87 20.55
N ASN A 593 2.75 -14.58 20.69
CA ASN A 593 2.24 -15.13 21.94
C ASN A 593 2.35 -16.65 21.90
N LEU A 594 2.77 -17.17 23.06
CA LEU A 594 3.11 -18.55 23.38
C LEU A 594 4.40 -19.01 22.71
N GLY A 595 5.49 -18.95 23.49
CA GLY A 595 6.69 -19.76 23.24
C GLY A 595 6.42 -21.24 23.48
N ASP A 596 5.53 -21.81 22.68
CA ASP A 596 5.52 -23.24 22.43
C ASP A 596 6.57 -23.54 21.35
N ALA A 597 7.35 -24.59 21.56
CA ALA A 597 8.36 -25.04 20.60
C ALA A 597 7.68 -25.45 19.27
N PRO A 598 8.26 -25.10 18.10
CA PRO A 598 9.55 -24.40 17.95
C PRO A 598 9.48 -22.88 18.17
N MET A 599 10.54 -22.32 18.72
CA MET A 599 10.73 -20.88 18.85
C MET A 599 10.75 -20.21 17.45
N PRO A 600 9.79 -19.32 17.13
CA PRO A 600 9.82 -18.60 15.86
C PRO A 600 10.81 -17.44 15.93
N ILE A 601 11.65 -17.30 14.89
CA ILE A 601 12.68 -16.27 14.79
C ILE A 601 12.59 -15.59 13.42
N LEU A 602 12.41 -14.27 13.41
CA LEU A 602 12.50 -13.46 12.19
C LEU A 602 13.85 -12.74 12.14
N CYS A 603 14.46 -12.68 10.95
CA CYS A 603 15.76 -12.01 10.76
C CYS A 603 15.63 -10.73 9.95
N PHE A 604 16.20 -9.64 10.46
CA PHE A 604 16.32 -8.36 9.78
C PHE A 604 17.78 -7.98 9.58
N ALA A 605 18.04 -7.15 8.58
CA ALA A 605 19.32 -6.49 8.39
C ALA A 605 19.17 -4.99 8.66
N GLU A 606 20.29 -4.31 8.87
CA GLU A 606 20.30 -2.87 9.14
C GLU A 606 21.02 -2.08 8.04
N VAL A 607 20.48 -0.89 7.78
CA VAL A 607 21.08 0.14 6.94
C VAL A 607 21.63 1.24 7.85
N ILE A 608 22.92 1.56 7.74
CA ILE A 608 23.59 2.52 8.63
C ILE A 608 23.97 3.77 7.84
N PRO A 609 23.40 4.95 8.14
CA PRO A 609 23.74 6.20 7.48
C PRO A 609 25.25 6.48 7.48
N GLY A 610 25.82 6.74 6.30
CA GLY A 610 27.24 7.04 6.12
C GLY A 610 28.21 5.85 6.26
N LYS A 611 27.74 4.66 6.66
CA LYS A 611 28.53 3.41 6.67
C LYS A 611 28.04 2.40 5.62
N SER A 612 26.74 2.34 5.36
CA SER A 612 26.14 1.54 4.30
C SER A 612 26.47 2.12 2.93
N PRO A 613 26.70 1.28 1.90
CA PRO A 613 26.90 1.76 0.55
C PRO A 613 25.62 2.36 -0.04
N GLU A 614 25.80 3.22 -1.05
CA GLU A 614 24.74 4.01 -1.65
C GLU A 614 24.74 3.90 -3.19
N ILE A 615 23.55 3.84 -3.78
CA ILE A 615 23.34 4.01 -5.24
C ILE A 615 22.37 5.16 -5.44
N GLY A 616 22.76 6.24 -6.11
CA GLY A 616 21.84 7.36 -6.36
C GLY A 616 21.19 7.92 -5.07
N LYS A 617 21.92 7.92 -3.94
CA LYS A 617 21.48 8.27 -2.57
C LYS A 617 20.58 7.25 -1.86
N LEU A 618 20.34 6.10 -2.46
CA LEU A 618 19.61 4.99 -1.85
C LEU A 618 20.59 4.08 -1.09
N MET A 619 20.48 4.03 0.24
CA MET A 619 21.31 3.18 1.09
C MET A 619 20.78 1.74 1.14
N TYR A 620 21.68 0.77 1.16
CA TYR A 620 21.32 -0.65 1.24
C TYR A 620 22.17 -1.42 2.27
N PRO A 621 21.69 -2.57 2.78
CA PRO A 621 22.45 -3.38 3.73
C PRO A 621 23.60 -4.06 2.98
N GLY A 622 24.79 -3.49 3.04
CA GLY A 622 25.98 -4.08 2.40
C GLY A 622 27.27 -3.54 2.99
N LEU A 623 28.38 -4.21 2.70
CA LEU A 623 29.73 -3.72 2.97
C LEU A 623 30.50 -3.58 1.67
N ASN A 624 31.47 -2.65 1.71
CA ASN A 624 32.52 -2.57 0.72
C ASN A 624 33.23 -3.93 0.62
N ARG A 625 33.52 -4.42 -0.61
CA ARG A 625 33.85 -5.82 -0.97
C ARG A 625 34.99 -6.51 -0.18
N SER A 626 35.69 -5.80 0.69
CA SER A 626 36.90 -6.25 1.40
C SER A 626 36.68 -6.81 2.81
N LYS A 627 35.49 -6.67 3.41
CA LYS A 627 35.14 -7.26 4.73
C LYS A 627 33.66 -7.65 4.72
N LEU A 628 33.30 -8.94 4.66
CA LEU A 628 31.89 -9.36 4.67
C LEU A 628 31.23 -9.22 6.07
N PHE A 629 32.04 -9.03 7.11
CA PHE A 629 31.66 -9.33 8.49
C PHE A 629 30.76 -8.31 9.21
N ASN A 630 30.73 -7.05 8.79
CA ASN A 630 30.22 -5.93 9.58
C ASN A 630 28.71 -5.62 9.35
N LEU A 631 27.92 -6.61 8.93
CA LEU A 631 26.46 -6.47 8.75
C LEU A 631 25.75 -6.98 10.01
N THR A 632 24.98 -6.11 10.67
CA THR A 632 24.23 -6.52 11.87
C THR A 632 22.97 -7.24 11.45
N ALA A 633 22.90 -8.53 11.77
CA ALA A 633 21.70 -9.33 11.66
C ALA A 633 20.94 -9.25 12.99
N TYR A 634 19.78 -8.60 12.96
CA TYR A 634 18.87 -8.57 14.10
C TYR A 634 18.00 -9.82 14.06
N GLU A 635 17.81 -10.44 15.21
CA GLU A 635 16.79 -11.46 15.40
C GLU A 635 15.63 -10.91 16.22
N VAL A 636 14.43 -11.38 15.87
CA VAL A 636 13.20 -11.07 16.56
C VAL A 636 12.55 -12.38 16.98
N THR A 637 12.36 -12.53 18.28
CA THR A 637 11.70 -13.69 18.89
C THR A 637 10.48 -13.21 19.69
N PRO A 638 9.62 -14.12 20.20
CA PRO A 638 8.55 -13.73 21.12
C PRO A 638 9.06 -13.01 22.37
N PHE A 639 10.30 -13.33 22.76
CA PHE A 639 10.86 -12.96 24.04
C PHE A 639 11.75 -11.74 23.95
N GLU A 640 12.64 -11.74 22.95
CA GLU A 640 13.69 -10.75 22.81
C GLU A 640 13.99 -10.35 21.36
N PHE A 641 14.41 -9.10 21.21
CA PHE A 641 14.88 -8.46 19.99
C PHE A 641 16.32 -8.03 20.21
N GLY A 642 17.20 -8.28 19.25
CA GLY A 642 18.60 -7.89 19.38
C GLY A 642 19.49 -8.52 18.33
N SER A 643 20.80 -8.50 18.57
CA SER A 643 21.78 -9.18 17.70
C SER A 643 22.85 -9.87 18.53
N TRP A 644 23.37 -10.97 17.99
CA TRP A 644 24.48 -11.73 18.56
C TRP A 644 25.86 -11.18 18.15
N LEU A 645 26.91 -11.90 18.51
CA LEU A 645 28.30 -11.62 18.11
C LEU A 645 28.42 -11.40 16.60
N GLY A 646 29.16 -10.35 16.21
CA GLY A 646 29.30 -9.92 14.82
C GLY A 646 28.33 -8.81 14.39
N GLY A 647 27.28 -8.55 15.18
CA GLY A 647 26.51 -7.31 15.11
C GLY A 647 27.17 -6.16 15.88
N ARG A 648 26.76 -4.92 15.61
CA ARG A 648 27.21 -3.74 16.37
C ARG A 648 26.49 -3.52 17.71
N VAL A 649 25.36 -4.20 17.96
CA VAL A 649 24.63 -4.11 19.24
C VAL A 649 25.11 -5.15 20.25
N GLN A 650 25.16 -6.44 19.88
CA GLN A 650 25.55 -7.57 20.75
C GLN A 650 24.80 -7.62 22.08
N ALA A 651 23.52 -7.30 22.04
CA ALA A 651 22.64 -7.22 23.20
C ALA A 651 21.19 -7.42 22.76
N PHE A 652 20.34 -7.67 23.76
CA PHE A 652 18.93 -8.00 23.59
C PHE A 652 18.07 -7.17 24.53
N ILE A 653 16.87 -6.81 24.05
CA ILE A 653 15.79 -6.22 24.85
C ILE A 653 14.56 -7.13 24.73
N PRO A 654 13.70 -7.24 25.76
CA PRO A 654 12.44 -7.94 25.59
C PRO A 654 11.63 -7.36 24.42
N THR A 655 11.20 -8.20 23.46
CA THR A 655 10.51 -7.76 22.23
C THR A 655 9.27 -6.92 22.56
N LYS A 656 8.55 -7.31 23.61
CA LYS A 656 7.39 -6.59 24.16
C LYS A 656 7.67 -5.10 24.40
N TYR A 657 8.89 -4.75 24.78
CA TYR A 657 9.30 -3.40 25.15
C TYR A 657 10.19 -2.70 24.11
N LEU A 658 10.30 -3.25 22.89
CA LEU A 658 11.18 -2.77 21.83
C LEU A 658 11.04 -1.27 21.53
N GLY A 659 9.84 -0.70 21.68
CA GLY A 659 9.60 0.73 21.43
C GLY A 659 10.06 1.67 22.55
N THR A 660 10.58 1.15 23.66
CA THR A 660 10.92 1.95 24.84
C THR A 660 12.18 2.74 24.57
N SER A 661 12.15 4.06 24.85
CA SER A 661 13.35 4.90 24.80
C SER A 661 14.32 4.53 25.93
N MET A 662 15.52 4.11 25.53
CA MET A 662 16.60 3.66 26.41
C MET A 662 17.82 4.58 26.22
N SER A 663 18.72 4.62 27.20
CA SER A 663 20.07 5.17 27.06
C SER A 663 20.98 4.45 28.05
N ASP A 664 22.15 4.00 27.60
CA ASP A 664 23.13 3.25 28.41
C ASP A 664 22.49 2.03 29.10
N GLY A 665 21.66 1.29 28.34
CA GLY A 665 20.95 0.09 28.80
C GLY A 665 19.84 0.34 29.84
N LYS A 666 19.41 1.59 30.07
CA LYS A 666 18.37 1.94 31.05
C LYS A 666 17.24 2.76 30.41
N PRO A 667 15.98 2.62 30.87
CA PRO A 667 14.88 3.46 30.38
C PRO A 667 15.13 4.93 30.70
N GLN A 668 15.02 5.81 29.70
CA GLN A 668 15.14 7.26 29.91
C GLN A 668 14.01 7.77 30.81
N ASN A 669 12.80 7.20 30.68
CA ASN A 669 11.67 7.43 31.58
C ASN A 669 11.36 6.17 32.39
N LYS A 670 11.69 6.18 33.69
CA LYS A 670 11.48 5.04 34.60
C LYS A 670 10.00 4.72 34.89
N SER A 671 9.07 5.62 34.53
CA SER A 671 7.65 5.48 34.86
C SER A 671 6.80 4.94 33.70
N GLN A 672 7.36 4.79 32.50
CA GLN A 672 6.62 4.44 31.28
C GLN A 672 7.46 3.56 30.35
N CYS A 673 6.94 2.39 29.98
CA CYS A 673 7.49 1.51 28.94
C CYS A 673 6.52 1.47 27.75
N VAL A 674 7.05 1.24 26.55
CA VAL A 674 6.28 1.23 25.30
C VAL A 674 6.09 -0.21 24.83
N GLU A 675 4.83 -0.59 24.56
CA GLU A 675 4.44 -1.89 23.99
C GLU A 675 3.77 -1.70 22.61
N GLY A 676 3.67 -2.76 21.80
CA GLY A 676 3.00 -2.73 20.49
C GLY A 676 3.94 -2.75 19.28
N PHE A 677 5.26 -2.68 19.51
CA PHE A 677 6.26 -2.97 18.48
C PHE A 677 6.47 -4.47 18.27
N ASP A 678 6.00 -5.30 19.19
CA ASP A 678 6.03 -6.76 19.19
C ASP A 678 4.92 -7.41 18.34
N LYS A 679 4.14 -6.61 17.62
CA LYS A 679 3.07 -7.10 16.75
C LYS A 679 3.66 -7.87 15.58
N ILE A 680 3.15 -9.07 15.33
CA ILE A 680 3.65 -9.95 14.27
C ILE A 680 3.54 -9.33 12.87
N THR A 681 2.53 -8.49 12.66
CA THR A 681 2.35 -7.73 11.41
C THR A 681 3.45 -6.69 11.22
N LEU A 682 4.00 -6.13 12.30
CA LEU A 682 5.19 -5.29 12.23
C LEU A 682 6.37 -6.00 11.65
N MET A 683 6.66 -7.13 12.28
CA MET A 683 7.78 -7.95 11.94
C MET A 683 7.64 -8.56 10.55
N GLN A 684 6.41 -8.91 10.16
CA GLN A 684 6.08 -9.38 8.81
C GLN A 684 6.23 -8.28 7.75
N GLY A 685 5.80 -7.04 8.03
CA GLY A 685 6.03 -5.90 7.15
C GLY A 685 7.53 -5.61 6.95
N THR A 686 8.31 -5.59 8.02
CA THR A 686 9.76 -5.37 7.93
C THR A 686 10.47 -6.52 7.22
N THR A 687 10.11 -7.77 7.50
CA THR A 687 10.71 -8.92 6.80
C THR A 687 10.33 -8.95 5.32
N THR A 688 9.31 -8.22 4.85
CA THR A 688 8.88 -8.20 3.43
C THR A 688 9.28 -6.92 2.69
N ASN A 689 10.01 -5.99 3.30
CA ASN A 689 10.33 -4.72 2.62
C ASN A 689 11.36 -4.85 1.47
N ALA A 690 11.86 -6.06 1.16
CA ALA A 690 12.53 -6.37 -0.11
C ALA A 690 11.64 -6.11 -1.34
N PHE A 691 10.30 -6.18 -1.20
CA PHE A 691 9.39 -5.81 -2.28
C PHE A 691 9.55 -4.34 -2.71
N THR A 692 9.90 -3.44 -1.78
CA THR A 692 10.25 -2.04 -2.10
C THR A 692 11.50 -1.97 -2.95
N ALA A 693 12.51 -2.79 -2.65
CA ALA A 693 13.72 -2.89 -3.46
C ALA A 693 13.44 -3.42 -4.87
N TRP A 694 12.58 -4.43 -5.00
CA TRP A 694 12.19 -4.99 -6.30
C TRP A 694 11.36 -4.00 -7.12
N PHE A 695 10.47 -3.25 -6.49
CA PHE A 695 9.76 -2.16 -7.15
C PHE A 695 10.73 -1.12 -7.70
N ILE A 696 11.72 -0.71 -6.90
CA ILE A 696 12.72 0.26 -7.34
C ILE A 696 13.53 -0.28 -8.54
N ASP A 697 13.96 -1.53 -8.49
CA ASP A 697 14.68 -2.20 -9.58
C ASP A 697 13.84 -2.32 -10.86
N LEU A 698 12.59 -2.78 -10.76
CA LEU A 698 11.69 -2.95 -11.91
C LEU A 698 11.30 -1.63 -12.58
N PHE A 699 10.99 -0.61 -11.80
CA PHE A 699 10.45 0.66 -12.32
C PHE A 699 11.52 1.68 -12.68
N TYR A 700 12.62 1.74 -11.92
CA TYR A 700 13.67 2.73 -12.11
C TYR A 700 14.96 2.13 -12.68
N GLY A 701 15.05 0.80 -12.83
CA GLY A 701 16.23 0.13 -13.39
C GLY A 701 17.44 0.11 -12.45
N ILE A 702 17.27 0.44 -11.16
CA ILE A 702 18.36 0.53 -10.18
C ILE A 702 18.53 -0.84 -9.49
N PRO A 703 19.68 -1.53 -9.62
CA PRO A 703 19.87 -2.87 -9.09
C PRO A 703 20.20 -2.83 -7.58
N VAL A 704 19.21 -2.48 -6.75
CA VAL A 704 19.42 -2.30 -5.31
C VAL A 704 19.68 -3.61 -4.57
N PHE A 705 19.18 -4.72 -5.11
CA PHE A 705 19.38 -6.03 -4.51
C PHE A 705 20.85 -6.46 -4.63
N ALA A 706 21.55 -6.67 -3.51
CA ALA A 706 23.00 -6.91 -3.44
C ALA A 706 23.49 -8.04 -4.37
N LYS A 707 22.63 -9.01 -4.70
CA LYS A 707 22.92 -10.13 -5.61
C LYS A 707 22.84 -9.79 -7.10
N ARG A 708 22.08 -8.77 -7.51
CA ARG A 708 21.84 -8.42 -8.92
C ARG A 708 22.96 -7.59 -9.55
N TRP A 709 23.93 -7.15 -8.75
CA TRP A 709 25.14 -6.45 -9.17
C TRP A 709 26.13 -7.28 -10.01
N LEU A 710 25.91 -8.59 -10.12
CA LEU A 710 26.67 -9.45 -11.02
C LEU A 710 26.30 -9.23 -12.50
N GLN A 711 25.17 -8.58 -12.77
CA GLN A 711 24.78 -8.14 -14.12
C GLN A 711 25.02 -6.63 -14.24
N GLU A 712 25.92 -6.22 -15.13
CA GLU A 712 26.20 -4.81 -15.41
C GLU A 712 24.96 -4.14 -16.05
N ARG A 713 24.12 -3.47 -15.24
CA ARG A 713 23.06 -2.59 -15.75
C ARG A 713 23.52 -1.13 -15.71
N GLN A 714 23.09 -0.36 -16.71
CA GLN A 714 23.39 1.07 -16.83
C GLN A 714 22.87 1.85 -15.62
N GLN A 715 23.77 2.60 -15.00
CA GLN A 715 23.53 3.42 -13.82
C GLN A 715 23.01 4.79 -14.28
N ASP A 716 21.69 4.95 -14.35
CA ASP A 716 21.06 6.24 -14.65
C ASP A 716 20.82 6.99 -13.32
N ASP A 717 21.54 8.11 -13.14
CA ASP A 717 21.34 9.03 -12.01
C ASP A 717 20.00 9.75 -12.19
N ASN A 718 18.92 9.11 -11.77
CA ASN A 718 17.59 9.69 -11.75
C ASN A 718 17.36 10.43 -10.42
N PRO A 719 17.32 11.78 -10.39
CA PRO A 719 17.19 12.55 -9.15
C PRO A 719 15.80 12.45 -8.48
N LEU A 720 14.89 11.63 -9.02
CA LEU A 720 13.50 11.45 -8.57
C LEU A 720 13.30 10.29 -7.57
N VAL A 721 14.35 9.56 -7.19
CA VAL A 721 14.21 8.44 -6.25
C VAL A 721 14.45 8.94 -4.81
N GLN A 722 13.37 9.27 -4.10
CA GLN A 722 13.37 9.49 -2.64
C GLN A 722 12.40 8.52 -1.93
N LEU A 723 12.49 7.22 -2.25
CA LEU A 723 11.78 6.18 -1.51
C LEU A 723 12.71 5.62 -0.40
N SER A 724 12.24 5.61 0.84
CA SER A 724 12.92 4.92 1.95
C SER A 724 12.67 3.41 1.86
N MET A 725 13.74 2.60 1.86
CA MET A 725 13.65 1.14 1.77
C MET A 725 13.49 0.42 3.11
N TRP A 726 13.71 1.14 4.21
CA TRP A 726 13.82 0.58 5.55
C TRP A 726 12.59 0.92 6.40
N SER A 727 12.28 0.02 7.32
CA SER A 727 11.41 0.28 8.46
C SER A 727 12.24 0.92 9.57
N THR A 728 11.82 2.09 10.04
CA THR A 728 12.45 2.72 11.20
C THR A 728 11.94 2.05 12.48
N TYR A 729 12.82 1.84 13.45
CA TYR A 729 12.48 1.41 14.81
C TYR A 729 13.15 2.37 15.81
N PRO A 730 12.53 2.71 16.95
CA PRO A 730 13.26 3.33 18.06
C PRO A 730 14.45 2.45 18.44
N ASN A 731 15.61 3.05 18.76
CA ASN A 731 16.77 2.25 19.17
C ASN A 731 16.74 1.98 20.69
N PRO A 732 16.41 0.76 21.14
CA PRO A 732 16.48 0.40 22.56
C PRO A 732 17.92 0.24 23.06
N PHE A 733 18.91 0.34 22.18
CA PHE A 733 20.33 0.18 22.49
C PHE A 733 21.10 1.51 22.42
N GLU A 734 20.41 2.65 22.35
CA GLU A 734 21.04 3.97 22.32
C GLU A 734 22.06 4.12 23.46
N ASP A 735 23.26 4.57 23.11
CA ASP A 735 24.41 4.75 24.01
C ASP A 735 24.90 3.49 24.76
N TYR A 736 24.42 2.29 24.42
CA TYR A 736 24.83 1.05 25.11
C TYR A 736 26.31 0.68 24.90
N ASN A 737 26.87 1.03 23.74
CA ASN A 737 28.28 0.84 23.41
C ASN A 737 28.75 1.95 22.44
N ASP A 738 30.04 1.95 22.11
CA ASP A 738 30.64 2.98 21.24
C ASP A 738 29.98 3.06 19.85
N ASP A 739 29.50 1.95 19.29
CA ASP A 739 28.82 1.90 17.98
C ASP A 739 27.35 2.35 18.03
N MET A 740 26.76 2.45 19.22
CA MET A 740 25.38 2.92 19.46
C MET A 740 25.28 4.33 20.01
N LYS A 741 26.41 4.99 20.24
CA LYS A 741 26.46 6.32 20.85
C LYS A 741 25.76 7.37 19.98
N GLY A 742 24.73 8.00 20.54
CA GLY A 742 23.90 9.00 19.85
C GLY A 742 23.07 8.45 18.68
N VAL A 743 22.84 7.13 18.63
CA VAL A 743 21.99 6.50 17.61
C VAL A 743 20.60 6.30 18.19
N SER A 744 19.66 7.17 17.87
CA SER A 744 18.29 7.15 18.43
C SER A 744 17.33 6.21 17.69
N GLU A 745 17.65 5.82 16.46
CA GLU A 745 16.79 5.00 15.59
C GLU A 745 17.58 3.89 14.89
N LEU A 746 16.93 2.75 14.67
CA LEU A 746 17.41 1.63 13.86
C LEU A 746 16.68 1.62 12.52
N LEU A 747 17.41 1.46 11.41
CA LEU A 747 16.83 1.41 10.06
C LEU A 747 16.89 -0.02 9.54
N LEU A 748 15.80 -0.76 9.72
CA LEU A 748 15.75 -2.20 9.51
C LEU A 748 15.13 -2.57 8.15
N VAL A 749 15.73 -3.55 7.49
CA VAL A 749 15.35 -4.05 6.18
C VAL A 749 15.24 -5.58 6.20
N ASP A 750 14.58 -6.14 5.20
CA ASP A 750 14.50 -7.57 4.94
C ASP A 750 15.91 -8.16 4.93
N GLY A 751 16.14 -9.20 5.74
CA GLY A 751 17.43 -9.87 5.82
C GLY A 751 17.94 -10.42 4.47
N SER A 752 17.03 -10.74 3.53
CA SER A 752 17.39 -11.22 2.19
C SER A 752 18.06 -10.15 1.31
N LEU A 753 17.95 -8.87 1.67
CA LEU A 753 18.65 -7.78 0.96
C LEU A 753 20.16 -7.81 1.23
N THR A 754 20.61 -8.59 2.21
CA THR A 754 22.02 -8.93 2.38
C THR A 754 22.46 -9.96 1.33
N LEU A 755 23.72 -10.38 1.40
CA LEU A 755 24.22 -11.51 0.60
C LEU A 755 23.80 -12.88 1.18
N GLU A 756 23.13 -12.90 2.33
CA GLU A 756 22.72 -14.10 3.05
C GLU A 756 21.18 -14.22 3.05
N SER A 757 20.60 -14.88 2.03
CA SER A 757 19.15 -15.13 2.00
C SER A 757 18.70 -16.31 2.86
N ASN A 758 19.62 -17.03 3.50
CA ASN A 758 19.32 -18.09 4.47
C ASN A 758 19.49 -17.52 5.89
N PRO A 759 18.44 -17.47 6.72
CA PRO A 759 18.50 -16.92 8.08
C PRO A 759 19.19 -17.89 9.07
N LEU A 760 20.46 -18.22 8.82
CA LEU A 760 21.22 -19.22 9.58
C LEU A 760 21.94 -18.65 10.79
N ARG A 761 22.25 -17.34 10.79
CA ARG A 761 22.99 -16.69 11.87
C ARG A 761 22.42 -16.97 13.27
N PRO A 762 21.10 -16.86 13.51
CA PRO A 762 20.54 -17.23 14.81
C PRO A 762 20.77 -18.69 15.19
N LEU A 763 20.87 -19.60 14.21
CA LEU A 763 20.95 -21.04 14.44
C LEU A 763 22.38 -21.54 14.69
N ILE A 764 23.38 -20.79 14.26
CA ILE A 764 24.79 -21.20 14.35
C ILE A 764 25.51 -20.60 15.57
N ILE A 765 24.81 -19.84 16.41
CA ILE A 765 25.36 -19.28 17.64
C ILE A 765 25.70 -20.42 18.61
N PRO A 766 26.95 -20.52 19.09
CA PRO A 766 27.39 -21.61 19.98
C PRO A 766 26.53 -21.78 21.23
N ASP A 767 26.01 -20.69 21.80
CA ASP A 767 25.17 -20.70 22.99
C ASP A 767 23.86 -21.49 22.81
N ARG A 768 23.35 -21.62 21.58
CA ARG A 768 22.14 -22.40 21.29
C ARG A 768 22.41 -23.89 21.07
N LYS A 769 23.68 -24.29 20.89
CA LYS A 769 24.15 -25.69 20.82
C LYS A 769 23.32 -26.57 19.87
N LEU A 770 22.96 -26.06 18.70
CA LEU A 770 22.20 -26.83 17.72
C LEU A 770 23.00 -28.06 17.25
N ASP A 771 22.30 -29.19 17.16
CA ASP A 771 22.83 -30.46 16.66
C ASP A 771 22.61 -30.60 15.16
N LEU A 772 21.42 -30.20 14.70
CA LEU A 772 20.99 -30.26 13.31
C LEU A 772 20.33 -28.93 12.91
N ILE A 773 20.75 -28.40 11.77
CA ILE A 773 20.11 -27.27 11.08
C ILE A 773 19.61 -27.75 9.73
N ILE A 774 18.30 -27.69 9.53
CA ILE A 774 17.65 -27.98 8.25
C ILE A 774 17.46 -26.66 7.51
N VAL A 775 17.85 -26.59 6.25
CA VAL A 775 17.79 -25.36 5.43
C VAL A 775 17.00 -25.63 4.17
N TYR A 776 15.83 -25.02 4.07
CA TYR A 776 15.10 -24.95 2.80
C TYR A 776 15.45 -23.65 2.08
N GLU A 777 15.93 -23.78 0.84
CA GLU A 777 16.39 -22.65 0.03
C GLU A 777 15.64 -22.58 -1.31
N ALA A 778 15.06 -21.40 -1.60
CA ALA A 778 14.38 -21.08 -2.86
C ALA A 778 14.72 -19.65 -3.31
N SER A 779 16.01 -19.35 -3.43
CA SER A 779 16.57 -18.01 -3.54
C SER A 779 16.80 -17.49 -4.98
N SER A 780 16.37 -18.23 -6.01
CA SER A 780 16.45 -17.87 -7.44
C SER A 780 17.82 -17.34 -7.91
N ASP A 781 18.93 -17.94 -7.45
CA ASP A 781 20.30 -17.47 -7.74
C ASP A 781 20.91 -18.02 -9.04
N ALA A 782 20.18 -18.84 -9.79
CA ALA A 782 20.61 -19.46 -11.05
C ALA A 782 19.61 -19.23 -12.20
N PRO A 783 20.00 -19.51 -13.47
CA PRO A 783 19.09 -19.51 -14.60
C PRO A 783 17.79 -20.25 -14.31
N ASN A 784 16.70 -19.79 -14.94
CA ASN A 784 15.35 -20.33 -14.73
C ASN A 784 14.87 -20.26 -13.26
N SER A 785 15.40 -19.33 -12.45
CA SER A 785 15.03 -19.10 -11.05
C SER A 785 15.32 -20.28 -10.09
N TRP A 786 16.33 -21.10 -10.42
CA TRP A 786 16.78 -22.21 -9.57
C TRP A 786 17.82 -21.79 -8.53
N VAL A 787 18.22 -22.74 -7.68
CA VAL A 787 19.19 -22.56 -6.59
C VAL A 787 20.56 -23.12 -6.99
N ASN A 788 21.63 -22.44 -6.59
CA ASN A 788 23.02 -22.86 -6.86
C ASN A 788 23.92 -22.93 -5.61
N GLY A 789 23.39 -22.64 -4.42
CA GLY A 789 24.12 -22.70 -3.14
C GLY A 789 24.91 -21.44 -2.75
N THR A 790 24.81 -20.34 -3.51
CA THR A 790 25.53 -19.08 -3.23
C THR A 790 25.28 -18.57 -1.80
N ASN A 791 24.05 -18.68 -1.25
CA ASN A 791 23.75 -18.18 0.09
C ASN A 791 24.41 -18.99 1.20
N LEU A 792 24.53 -20.31 1.04
CA LEU A 792 25.25 -21.14 2.00
C LEU A 792 26.73 -20.78 2.05
N ILE A 793 27.33 -20.51 0.89
CA ILE A 793 28.73 -20.08 0.80
C ILE A 793 28.92 -18.72 1.49
N ASN A 794 28.02 -17.77 1.24
CA ASN A 794 28.07 -16.46 1.89
C ASN A 794 27.93 -16.57 3.40
N THR A 795 27.04 -17.44 3.89
CA THR A 795 26.92 -17.73 5.33
C THR A 795 28.20 -18.35 5.89
N ALA A 796 28.83 -19.29 5.17
CA ALA A 796 30.08 -19.92 5.61
C ALA A 796 31.23 -18.92 5.72
N LEU A 797 31.35 -18.01 4.74
CA LEU A 797 32.34 -16.93 4.77
C LEU A 797 32.10 -15.99 5.94
N SER A 798 30.84 -15.59 6.15
CA SER A 798 30.38 -14.73 7.25
C SER A 798 30.66 -15.35 8.63
N ALA A 799 30.38 -16.65 8.80
CA ALA A 799 30.67 -17.38 10.02
C ALA A 799 32.17 -17.50 10.29
N SER A 800 32.97 -17.75 9.24
CA SER A 800 34.44 -17.82 9.32
C SER A 800 35.05 -16.49 9.80
N GLU A 801 34.58 -15.36 9.28
CA GLU A 801 35.04 -14.03 9.72
C GLU A 801 34.66 -13.74 11.19
N GLY A 802 33.57 -14.32 11.69
CA GLY A 802 33.12 -14.19 13.08
C GLY A 802 33.66 -15.23 14.04
N ASN A 803 34.52 -16.13 13.56
CA ASN A 803 34.99 -17.28 14.32
C ASN A 803 33.84 -18.14 14.90
N ILE A 804 32.73 -18.23 14.15
CA ILE A 804 31.56 -19.04 14.49
C ILE A 804 31.72 -20.42 13.82
N PRO A 805 31.60 -21.54 14.56
CA PRO A 805 31.67 -22.87 13.97
C PRO A 805 30.60 -23.09 12.90
N PHE A 806 31.02 -23.42 11.69
CA PHE A 806 30.13 -23.70 10.56
C PHE A 806 30.71 -24.84 9.71
N PRO A 807 29.88 -25.74 9.14
CA PRO A 807 30.38 -26.81 8.29
C PRO A 807 31.01 -26.25 7.01
N LYS A 808 31.97 -26.99 6.45
CA LYS A 808 32.57 -26.64 5.16
C LYS A 808 31.52 -26.77 4.06
N ILE A 809 31.39 -25.74 3.23
CA ILE A 809 30.51 -25.70 2.06
C ILE A 809 31.35 -25.68 0.79
N PRO A 810 31.07 -26.54 -0.22
CA PRO A 810 31.73 -26.49 -1.52
C PRO A 810 31.43 -25.20 -2.29
N ASP A 811 32.29 -24.85 -3.24
CA ASP A 811 32.03 -23.73 -4.15
C ASP A 811 30.88 -24.06 -5.14
N VAL A 812 30.31 -23.02 -5.77
CA VAL A 812 29.16 -23.16 -6.68
C VAL A 812 29.40 -24.15 -7.81
N ASN A 813 30.62 -24.18 -8.38
CA ASN A 813 30.92 -25.09 -9.48
C ASN A 813 30.91 -26.54 -8.99
N THR A 814 31.41 -26.80 -7.79
CA THR A 814 31.36 -28.13 -7.16
C THR A 814 29.91 -28.54 -6.87
N ILE A 815 29.08 -27.64 -6.30
CA ILE A 815 27.66 -27.90 -6.01
C ILE A 815 26.91 -28.33 -7.28
N VAL A 816 27.06 -27.56 -8.35
CA VAL A 816 26.39 -27.83 -9.63
C VAL A 816 26.99 -29.05 -10.34
N ALA A 817 28.32 -29.22 -10.30
CA ALA A 817 28.99 -30.38 -10.91
C ALA A 817 28.61 -31.72 -10.27
N GLN A 818 28.26 -31.71 -8.99
CA GLN A 818 27.88 -32.90 -8.24
C GLN A 818 26.35 -33.04 -8.08
N ASN A 819 25.56 -32.24 -8.80
CA ASN A 819 24.09 -32.22 -8.73
C ASN A 819 23.52 -31.99 -7.31
N LEU A 820 24.28 -31.34 -6.42
CA LEU A 820 23.85 -31.09 -5.04
C LEU A 820 22.69 -30.08 -4.99
N SER A 821 22.56 -29.21 -6.00
CA SER A 821 21.42 -28.30 -6.16
C SER A 821 20.10 -29.00 -6.50
N PHE A 822 20.13 -30.28 -6.84
CA PHE A 822 18.96 -31.07 -7.24
C PHE A 822 18.55 -32.13 -6.20
N GLN A 823 19.24 -32.20 -5.05
CA GLN A 823 18.97 -33.19 -4.02
C GLN A 823 19.29 -32.74 -2.59
N PRO A 824 18.54 -33.24 -1.59
CA PRO A 824 18.92 -33.12 -0.19
C PRO A 824 20.36 -33.56 0.07
N THR A 825 21.12 -32.74 0.78
CA THR A 825 22.55 -32.99 1.04
C THR A 825 22.92 -32.61 2.47
N PHE A 826 23.67 -33.48 3.16
CA PHE A 826 24.25 -33.16 4.46
C PHE A 826 25.65 -32.53 4.33
N PHE A 827 25.95 -31.55 5.18
CA PHE A 827 27.27 -30.96 5.36
C PHE A 827 27.69 -31.03 6.82
N GLY A 828 28.95 -31.38 7.08
CA GLY A 828 29.50 -31.41 8.43
C GLY A 828 29.36 -32.74 9.19
N CYS A 829 29.10 -33.86 8.53
CA CYS A 829 28.94 -35.16 9.21
C CYS A 829 30.17 -35.58 10.02
N ASN A 830 31.36 -35.23 9.54
CA ASN A 830 32.65 -35.47 10.22
C ASN A 830 33.20 -34.23 10.94
N ALA A 831 32.38 -33.20 11.15
CA ALA A 831 32.83 -31.98 11.83
C ALA A 831 33.01 -32.19 13.34
N SER A 832 33.71 -31.25 13.99
CA SER A 832 33.91 -31.26 15.44
C SER A 832 32.58 -31.23 16.21
N ALA A 833 32.59 -31.68 17.47
CA ALA A 833 31.38 -31.70 18.32
C ALA A 833 30.68 -30.33 18.47
N ASN A 834 31.41 -29.23 18.26
CA ASN A 834 30.87 -27.86 18.37
C ASN A 834 30.33 -27.31 17.04
N THR A 835 30.32 -28.09 15.96
CA THR A 835 29.83 -27.69 14.64
C THR A 835 28.51 -28.41 14.35
N PRO A 836 27.41 -27.70 14.10
CA PRO A 836 26.13 -28.33 13.79
C PRO A 836 26.19 -29.10 12.46
N LEU A 837 25.44 -30.19 12.39
CA LEU A 837 25.15 -30.86 11.12
C LEU A 837 24.18 -30.00 10.32
N LEU A 838 24.43 -29.81 9.03
CA LEU A 838 23.57 -29.02 8.16
C LEU A 838 22.91 -29.92 7.12
N LEU A 839 21.59 -29.93 7.05
CA LEU A 839 20.82 -30.55 5.96
C LEU A 839 20.31 -29.47 5.03
N TRP A 840 20.77 -29.46 3.78
CA TRP A 840 20.31 -28.51 2.77
C TRP A 840 19.30 -29.14 1.83
N LEU A 841 18.17 -28.45 1.65
CA LEU A 841 17.03 -28.81 0.82
C LEU A 841 16.83 -27.70 -0.24
N PRO A 842 17.55 -27.74 -1.36
CA PRO A 842 17.39 -26.76 -2.42
C PRO A 842 16.07 -26.98 -3.17
N ASN A 843 15.38 -25.89 -3.52
CA ASN A 843 14.20 -25.96 -4.37
C ASN A 843 14.58 -26.43 -5.77
N ALA A 844 13.96 -27.53 -6.20
CA ALA A 844 14.23 -28.21 -7.46
C ALA A 844 12.97 -28.94 -7.96
N PRO A 845 12.88 -29.24 -9.27
CA PRO A 845 11.71 -29.93 -9.83
C PRO A 845 11.70 -31.43 -9.49
N TRP A 846 10.93 -31.81 -8.47
CA TRP A 846 10.75 -33.21 -8.06
C TRP A 846 9.46 -33.78 -8.63
N SER A 847 8.30 -33.26 -8.21
CA SER A 847 6.98 -33.59 -8.75
C SER A 847 6.35 -32.45 -9.54
N GLY A 848 6.87 -31.22 -9.42
CA GLY A 848 6.39 -30.07 -10.18
C GLY A 848 7.44 -28.99 -10.39
N TYR A 849 7.25 -28.17 -11.44
CA TYR A 849 8.11 -27.04 -11.72
C TYR A 849 7.70 -25.84 -10.88
N THR A 850 8.36 -25.66 -9.74
CA THR A 850 8.08 -24.59 -8.77
C THR A 850 8.97 -23.35 -8.95
N ASN A 851 9.59 -23.19 -10.12
CA ASN A 851 10.38 -22.01 -10.48
C ASN A 851 9.54 -20.83 -11.00
N TYR A 852 8.31 -20.71 -10.52
CA TYR A 852 7.45 -19.57 -10.79
C TYR A 852 8.01 -18.28 -10.16
N SER A 853 7.56 -17.13 -10.66
CA SER A 853 8.04 -15.83 -10.16
C SER A 853 7.74 -15.69 -8.66
N TYR A 854 8.74 -15.30 -7.89
CA TYR A 854 8.60 -14.91 -6.48
C TYR A 854 7.58 -13.79 -6.24
N THR A 855 7.16 -13.06 -7.29
CA THR A 855 6.09 -12.04 -7.26
C THR A 855 4.69 -12.60 -7.49
N GLN A 856 4.51 -13.90 -7.74
CA GLN A 856 3.20 -14.51 -7.89
C GLN A 856 2.46 -14.46 -6.55
N THR A 857 1.32 -13.77 -6.51
CA THR A 857 0.55 -13.53 -5.27
C THR A 857 -0.80 -14.24 -5.26
N GLN A 858 -1.11 -15.01 -6.30
CA GLN A 858 -2.38 -15.69 -6.50
C GLN A 858 -2.12 -17.12 -6.96
N PHE A 859 -2.80 -18.07 -6.34
CA PHE A 859 -2.69 -19.49 -6.65
C PHE A 859 -4.08 -20.11 -6.73
N THR A 860 -4.32 -20.90 -7.78
CA THR A 860 -5.42 -21.87 -7.74
C THR A 860 -5.12 -22.95 -6.71
N ASN A 861 -6.14 -23.70 -6.26
CA ASN A 861 -5.92 -24.81 -5.33
C ASN A 861 -4.93 -25.83 -5.90
N THR A 862 -5.05 -26.13 -7.20
CA THR A 862 -4.17 -27.06 -7.92
C THR A 862 -2.72 -26.56 -7.96
N GLN A 863 -2.49 -25.27 -8.23
CA GLN A 863 -1.15 -24.69 -8.21
C GLN A 863 -0.53 -24.67 -6.81
N LEU A 864 -1.34 -24.33 -5.80
CA LEU A 864 -0.90 -24.34 -4.40
C LEU A 864 -0.52 -25.76 -3.96
N ASP A 865 -1.36 -26.75 -4.26
CA ASP A 865 -1.11 -28.15 -3.93
C ASP A 865 0.11 -28.71 -4.65
N SER A 866 0.31 -28.35 -5.93
CA SER A 866 1.51 -28.73 -6.68
C SER A 866 2.79 -28.14 -6.07
N ALA A 867 2.74 -26.88 -5.59
CA ALA A 867 3.89 -26.24 -4.96
C ALA A 867 4.22 -26.85 -3.58
N LEU A 868 3.19 -27.15 -2.77
CA LEU A 868 3.33 -27.82 -1.48
C LEU A 868 3.85 -29.24 -1.66
N ASP A 869 3.29 -30.00 -2.61
CA ASP A 869 3.71 -31.37 -2.88
C ASP A 869 5.17 -31.43 -3.35
N ASN A 870 5.61 -30.55 -4.26
CA ASN A 870 7.00 -30.57 -4.70
C ASN A 870 8.00 -30.39 -3.55
N ALA A 871 7.74 -29.47 -2.63
CA ALA A 871 8.55 -29.32 -1.43
C ALA A 871 8.44 -30.53 -0.49
N PHE A 872 7.25 -31.11 -0.36
CA PHE A 872 7.03 -32.34 0.38
C PHE A 872 7.88 -33.50 -0.19
N GLN A 873 7.93 -33.65 -1.51
CA GLN A 873 8.74 -34.68 -2.17
C GLN A 873 10.24 -34.45 -1.97
N ILE A 874 10.72 -33.21 -1.99
CA ILE A 874 12.12 -32.89 -1.66
C ILE A 874 12.44 -33.36 -0.22
N ALA A 875 11.63 -32.96 0.76
CA ALA A 875 11.86 -33.25 2.18
C ALA A 875 11.81 -34.75 2.51
N THR A 876 10.95 -35.50 1.81
CA THR A 876 10.75 -36.95 2.01
C THR A 876 11.59 -37.81 1.07
N TYR A 877 12.43 -37.19 0.23
CA TYR A 877 13.25 -37.87 -0.77
C TYR A 877 12.39 -38.76 -1.69
N GLY A 878 11.29 -38.17 -2.17
CA GLY A 878 10.30 -38.80 -3.04
C GLY A 878 9.44 -39.81 -2.29
N ASN A 879 9.01 -39.49 -1.07
CA ASN A 879 8.31 -40.43 -0.19
C ASN A 879 9.08 -41.74 0.04
N GLY A 880 10.41 -41.64 0.13
CA GLY A 880 11.32 -42.80 0.24
C GLY A 880 11.51 -43.61 -1.04
N SER A 881 10.93 -43.22 -2.19
CA SER A 881 11.09 -43.95 -3.46
C SER A 881 12.50 -43.86 -4.05
N VAL A 882 13.24 -42.79 -3.75
CA VAL A 882 14.62 -42.60 -4.24
C VAL A 882 15.63 -43.26 -3.29
N ASP A 883 15.34 -43.28 -1.98
CA ASP A 883 16.08 -44.02 -0.97
C ASP A 883 15.16 -44.37 0.21
N GLU A 884 14.87 -45.65 0.38
CA GLU A 884 13.97 -46.16 1.43
C GLU A 884 14.51 -45.94 2.84
N ASN A 885 15.83 -45.69 2.98
CA ASN A 885 16.48 -45.41 4.26
C ASN A 885 16.45 -43.93 4.64
N TRP A 886 16.01 -43.02 3.75
CA TRP A 886 15.99 -41.59 4.00
C TRP A 886 15.32 -41.18 5.33
N PRO A 887 14.17 -41.75 5.73
CA PRO A 887 13.55 -41.41 7.02
C PRO A 887 14.44 -41.74 8.22
N ALA A 888 15.18 -42.86 8.16
CA ALA A 888 16.18 -43.20 9.16
C ALA A 888 17.33 -42.20 9.12
N CYS A 889 17.80 -41.78 7.93
CA CYS A 889 18.85 -40.77 7.80
C CYS A 889 18.48 -39.43 8.46
N LEU A 890 17.23 -38.98 8.32
CA LEU A 890 16.72 -37.77 8.99
C LEU A 890 16.71 -37.93 10.52
N ALA A 891 16.23 -39.07 11.02
CA ALA A 891 16.21 -39.35 12.45
C ALA A 891 17.62 -39.45 13.05
N CYS A 892 18.53 -40.13 12.33
CA CYS A 892 19.96 -40.18 12.65
C CYS A 892 20.56 -38.77 12.74
N ALA A 893 20.30 -37.92 11.74
CA ALA A 893 20.76 -36.53 11.73
C ALA A 893 20.24 -35.76 12.95
N ALA A 894 18.96 -35.93 13.30
CA ALA A 894 18.34 -35.24 14.43
C ALA A 894 18.97 -35.63 15.77
N ILE A 895 19.37 -36.89 15.98
CA ILE A 895 19.91 -37.36 17.27
C ILE A 895 21.45 -37.42 17.34
N THR A 896 22.17 -37.26 16.24
CA THR A 896 23.63 -37.48 16.19
C THR A 896 24.39 -36.65 17.22
N GLY A 897 24.01 -35.39 17.43
CA GLY A 897 24.66 -34.55 18.45
C GLY A 897 24.40 -35.01 19.89
N SER A 898 23.18 -35.48 20.17
CA SER A 898 22.84 -36.13 21.45
C SER A 898 23.61 -37.43 21.68
N LEU A 899 23.71 -38.29 20.66
CA LEU A 899 24.49 -39.53 20.74
C LEU A 899 25.96 -39.25 21.09
N ARG A 900 26.55 -38.20 20.50
CA ARG A 900 27.91 -37.75 20.83
C ARG A 900 28.04 -37.27 22.27
N ARG A 901 27.07 -36.53 22.80
CA ARG A 901 27.07 -36.07 24.20
C ARG A 901 26.97 -37.23 25.20
N LEU A 902 26.17 -38.23 24.86
CA LEU A 902 25.95 -39.42 25.67
C LEU A 902 27.02 -40.52 25.51
N ASP A 903 28.03 -40.29 24.66
CA ASP A 903 29.06 -41.28 24.31
C ASP A 903 28.45 -42.61 23.82
N ILE A 904 27.43 -42.51 22.96
CA ILE A 904 26.76 -43.65 22.32
C ILE A 904 27.25 -43.74 20.88
N ASP A 905 27.74 -44.91 20.50
CA ASP A 905 28.17 -45.19 19.12
C ASP A 905 27.02 -44.97 18.13
N LEU A 906 27.34 -44.37 16.99
CA LEU A 906 26.40 -44.12 15.92
C LEU A 906 25.92 -45.48 15.34
N PRO A 907 24.61 -45.72 15.20
CA PRO A 907 24.09 -46.94 14.58
C PRO A 907 24.64 -47.14 13.16
N GLU A 908 24.86 -48.40 12.75
CA GLU A 908 25.42 -48.73 11.43
C GLU A 908 24.61 -48.11 10.27
N GLN A 909 23.28 -48.15 10.35
CA GLN A 909 22.40 -47.53 9.35
C GLN A 909 22.59 -46.01 9.26
N CYS A 910 22.90 -45.35 10.38
CA CYS A 910 23.17 -43.91 10.40
C CYS A 910 24.52 -43.59 9.73
N ASP A 911 25.55 -44.41 9.96
CA ASP A 911 26.85 -44.27 9.29
C ASP A 911 26.75 -44.48 7.78
N GLU A 912 26.00 -45.48 7.32
CA GLU A 912 25.70 -45.71 5.90
C GLU A 912 24.95 -44.53 5.27
N CYS A 913 23.95 -43.99 5.97
CA CYS A 913 23.21 -42.79 5.58
C CYS A 913 24.15 -41.61 5.33
N PHE A 914 25.05 -41.30 6.28
CA PHE A 914 25.98 -40.19 6.12
C PHE A 914 27.03 -40.45 5.04
N LYS A 915 27.49 -41.69 4.84
CA LYS A 915 28.37 -42.02 3.70
C LYS A 915 27.72 -41.74 2.35
N ARG A 916 26.39 -41.89 2.25
CA ARG A 916 25.64 -41.73 1.00
C ARG A 916 25.22 -40.30 0.72
N HIS A 917 24.71 -39.61 1.74
CA HIS A 917 24.04 -38.31 1.60
C HIS A 917 24.86 -37.12 2.09
N CYS A 918 26.00 -37.37 2.73
CA CYS A 918 26.90 -36.30 3.14
C CYS A 918 27.90 -35.95 2.04
N TRP A 919 28.13 -34.67 1.84
CA TRP A 919 29.20 -34.23 0.96
C TRP A 919 30.56 -34.69 1.49
N ASN A 920 31.27 -35.45 0.67
CA ASN A 920 32.51 -36.14 1.05
C ASN A 920 33.77 -35.23 1.03
N GLY A 921 33.61 -33.93 0.75
CA GLY A 921 34.71 -32.97 0.69
C GLY A 921 35.41 -32.88 -0.67
N SER A 922 34.98 -33.63 -1.68
CA SER A 922 35.54 -33.56 -3.03
C SER A 922 35.14 -32.27 -3.76
N THR A 923 36.08 -31.68 -4.51
CA THR A 923 35.90 -30.44 -5.27
C THR A 923 35.94 -30.70 -6.77
N SER A 924 35.25 -29.88 -7.56
CA SER A 924 35.24 -29.92 -9.02
C SER A 924 35.72 -28.60 -9.62
N SER A 925 36.52 -28.67 -10.69
CA SER A 925 36.92 -27.50 -11.48
C SER A 925 36.01 -27.24 -12.70
N ARG A 926 35.00 -28.10 -12.92
CA ARG A 926 34.03 -27.94 -14.02
C ARG A 926 33.16 -26.72 -13.77
N LYS A 927 33.21 -25.74 -14.67
CA LYS A 927 32.34 -24.55 -14.57
C LYS A 927 30.87 -24.91 -14.77
N ALA A 928 30.00 -24.32 -13.96
CA ALA A 928 28.56 -24.37 -14.16
C ALA A 928 28.16 -23.62 -15.44
N THR A 929 27.21 -24.16 -16.18
CA THR A 929 26.66 -23.62 -17.44
C THR A 929 25.14 -23.53 -17.34
N GLU A 930 24.50 -22.74 -18.22
CA GLU A 930 23.04 -22.62 -18.21
C GLU A 930 22.32 -23.96 -18.45
N ALA A 931 22.93 -24.85 -19.23
CA ALA A 931 22.40 -26.20 -19.51
C ALA A 931 22.31 -27.08 -18.25
N ASP A 932 23.11 -26.80 -17.21
CA ASP A 932 23.04 -27.52 -15.94
C ASP A 932 21.74 -27.21 -15.15
N PHE A 933 21.00 -26.18 -15.56
CA PHE A 933 19.75 -25.73 -14.94
C PHE A 933 18.51 -26.00 -15.81
N ASP A 934 18.67 -26.78 -16.89
CA ASP A 934 17.56 -27.38 -17.65
C ASP A 934 17.15 -28.71 -16.99
N LEU A 935 16.50 -28.59 -15.83
CA LEU A 935 16.20 -29.71 -14.95
C LEU A 935 14.83 -30.32 -15.31
N GLY A 936 14.78 -31.63 -15.54
CA GLY A 936 13.52 -32.39 -15.63
C GLY A 936 12.96 -32.77 -14.25
N LEU A 937 11.70 -33.18 -14.19
CA LEU A 937 11.09 -33.68 -12.95
C LEU A 937 11.83 -34.94 -12.47
N ARG A 938 12.24 -34.98 -11.21
CA ARG A 938 12.95 -36.15 -10.65
C ARG A 938 12.08 -37.40 -10.59
N LEU A 939 10.81 -37.25 -10.22
CA LEU A 939 9.89 -38.37 -10.03
C LEU A 939 9.18 -38.78 -11.33
N ASP A 940 9.15 -37.91 -12.34
CA ASP A 940 8.66 -38.23 -13.68
C ASP A 940 9.55 -37.60 -14.77
N PRO A 941 10.75 -38.16 -15.03
CA PRO A 941 11.67 -37.61 -16.03
C PRO A 941 11.13 -37.61 -17.46
N GLY A 942 10.07 -38.39 -17.74
CA GLY A 942 9.43 -38.47 -19.05
C GLY A 942 8.44 -37.33 -19.33
N LEU A 943 8.06 -36.57 -18.31
CA LEU A 943 7.13 -35.45 -18.42
C LEU A 943 7.89 -34.14 -18.67
N SER A 944 7.82 -33.65 -19.91
CA SER A 944 8.41 -32.36 -20.28
C SER A 944 7.68 -31.20 -19.61
N PHE A 945 8.40 -30.08 -19.42
CA PHE A 945 7.82 -28.85 -18.89
C PHE A 945 6.56 -28.40 -19.64
N GLU A 946 6.57 -28.45 -20.98
CA GLU A 946 5.42 -28.09 -21.82
C GLU A 946 4.17 -28.92 -21.47
N LYS A 947 4.35 -30.24 -21.37
CA LYS A 947 3.26 -31.16 -21.04
C LYS A 947 2.75 -30.96 -19.62
N TRP A 948 3.66 -30.81 -18.65
CA TRP A 948 3.30 -30.54 -17.25
C TRP A 948 2.54 -29.22 -17.09
N ASN A 949 2.98 -28.16 -17.78
CA ASN A 949 2.34 -26.86 -17.73
C ASN A 949 0.91 -26.90 -18.29
N GLU A 950 0.69 -27.63 -19.39
CA GLU A 950 -0.64 -27.87 -19.97
C GLU A 950 -1.52 -28.80 -19.14
N SER A 951 -0.94 -29.77 -18.41
CA SER A 951 -1.72 -30.74 -17.64
C SER A 951 -2.10 -30.27 -16.23
N ASP A 952 -1.21 -29.53 -15.56
CA ASP A 952 -1.25 -29.37 -14.09
C ASP A 952 -1.20 -27.90 -13.63
N TRP A 953 -0.55 -27.00 -14.36
CA TRP A 953 -0.39 -25.60 -13.93
C TRP A 953 -1.39 -24.61 -14.57
N SER A 954 -1.87 -24.86 -15.80
CA SER A 954 -2.71 -23.92 -16.58
C SER A 954 -4.20 -24.29 -16.75
N LYS A 955 -4.66 -25.47 -16.30
CA LYS A 955 -6.03 -25.97 -16.57
C LYS A 955 -7.18 -25.26 -15.86
N GLU A 956 -6.92 -24.46 -14.85
CA GLU A 956 -7.95 -23.72 -14.11
C GLU A 956 -7.73 -22.22 -14.25
N GLU A 957 -8.00 -21.65 -15.43
CA GLU A 957 -8.29 -20.22 -15.49
C GLU A 957 -9.59 -19.95 -14.71
N VAL A 958 -9.54 -18.95 -13.83
CA VAL A 958 -10.67 -18.49 -13.01
C VAL A 958 -11.87 -18.24 -13.92
N GLY A 959 -12.95 -18.99 -13.69
CA GLY A 959 -14.13 -19.10 -14.56
C GLY A 959 -14.53 -17.82 -15.30
N GLY A 960 -14.14 -17.76 -16.58
CA GLY A 960 -14.76 -16.95 -17.61
C GLY A 960 -15.62 -17.85 -18.48
N SER A 961 -16.92 -17.54 -18.56
CA SER A 961 -17.89 -18.21 -19.43
C SER A 961 -17.38 -18.36 -20.86
N GLU A 962 -17.46 -19.59 -21.39
CA GLU A 962 -17.21 -19.93 -22.79
C GLU A 962 -18.04 -19.06 -23.75
N GLY A 963 -17.39 -18.56 -24.79
CA GLY A 963 -18.05 -17.93 -25.92
C GLY A 963 -17.10 -17.25 -26.89
N GLY A 964 -16.57 -18.01 -27.85
CA GLY A 964 -16.32 -17.55 -29.22
C GLY A 964 -15.13 -16.64 -29.48
N ASP A 965 -14.24 -17.14 -30.33
CA ASP A 965 -13.20 -16.45 -31.09
C ASP A 965 -13.63 -15.03 -31.55
N ASP A 966 -13.01 -13.99 -30.98
CA ASP A 966 -12.70 -12.74 -31.67
C ASP A 966 -11.60 -11.98 -30.91
N SER A 967 -10.42 -12.05 -31.50
CA SER A 967 -9.20 -11.37 -31.07
C SER A 967 -9.32 -9.84 -31.18
N ALA A 968 -8.65 -9.14 -30.25
CA ALA A 968 -8.34 -7.70 -30.21
C ALA A 968 -9.24 -6.73 -29.40
N GLY A 969 -10.41 -7.13 -28.89
CA GLY A 969 -11.29 -6.21 -28.13
C GLY A 969 -11.06 -6.12 -26.61
N SER A 970 -10.77 -7.24 -25.94
CA SER A 970 -10.77 -7.31 -24.45
C SER A 970 -9.45 -6.90 -23.79
N ARG A 971 -8.33 -6.90 -24.53
CA ARG A 971 -7.02 -6.44 -24.00
C ARG A 971 -7.00 -4.92 -23.76
N VAL A 972 -7.81 -4.14 -24.46
CA VAL A 972 -7.81 -2.67 -24.31
C VAL A 972 -8.57 -2.22 -23.04
N GLY A 973 -9.63 -2.91 -22.63
CA GLY A 973 -10.43 -2.53 -21.45
C GLY A 973 -9.69 -2.68 -20.11
N ASN A 974 -8.99 -3.79 -19.91
CA ASN A 974 -8.21 -4.04 -18.69
C ASN A 974 -6.91 -3.22 -18.65
N HIS A 975 -6.30 -2.96 -19.81
CA HIS A 975 -5.19 -2.01 -19.89
C HIS A 975 -5.63 -0.55 -19.70
N LEU A 976 -6.85 -0.14 -20.08
CA LEU A 976 -7.31 1.23 -19.86
C LEU A 976 -7.66 1.50 -18.40
N ILE A 977 -8.26 0.53 -17.69
CA ILE A 977 -8.52 0.62 -16.24
C ILE A 977 -7.18 0.56 -15.47
N GLY A 978 -6.29 -0.36 -15.85
CA GLY A 978 -4.93 -0.44 -15.30
C GLY A 978 -4.10 0.81 -15.59
N LEU A 979 -4.24 1.44 -16.76
CA LEU A 979 -3.58 2.70 -17.13
C LEU A 979 -4.20 3.89 -16.40
N VAL A 980 -5.51 3.93 -16.15
CA VAL A 980 -6.16 4.98 -15.36
C VAL A 980 -5.77 4.86 -13.89
N VAL A 981 -5.68 3.65 -13.33
CA VAL A 981 -5.20 3.41 -11.96
C VAL A 981 -3.69 3.67 -11.86
N SER A 982 -2.90 3.32 -12.89
CA SER A 982 -1.47 3.63 -12.95
C SER A 982 -1.21 5.12 -13.16
N ILE A 983 -2.05 5.83 -13.92
CA ILE A 983 -1.97 7.30 -14.06
C ILE A 983 -2.45 7.98 -12.77
N MET A 984 -3.45 7.46 -12.07
CA MET A 984 -3.84 7.92 -10.72
C MET A 984 -2.71 7.68 -9.71
N ALA A 985 -2.03 6.53 -9.77
CA ALA A 985 -0.88 6.20 -8.92
C ALA A 985 0.37 7.04 -9.30
N ILE A 986 0.62 7.29 -10.58
CA ILE A 986 1.70 8.17 -11.07
C ILE A 986 1.41 9.64 -10.77
N VAL A 987 0.15 10.09 -10.75
CA VAL A 987 -0.26 11.44 -10.31
C VAL A 987 -0.30 11.58 -8.78
N TYR A 988 -0.26 10.46 -8.04
CA TYR A 988 -0.13 10.41 -6.58
C TYR A 988 1.34 10.19 -6.12
N LEU A 989 2.19 9.61 -6.97
CA LEU A 989 3.63 9.40 -6.78
C LEU A 989 4.53 10.52 -7.37
N LEU A 990 4.01 11.35 -8.29
CA LEU A 990 4.60 12.62 -8.73
C LEU A 990 4.00 13.80 -7.96
#